data_AF-A0A7W7MS17-F1
#
_entry.id   AF-A0A7W7MS17-F1
#
_cell.length_a   1.000
_cell.length_b   1.000
_cell.length_c   1.000
_cell.angle_alpha   90.00
_cell.angle_beta   90.00
_cell.angle_gamma   90.00
#
_symmetry.space_group_name_H-M   'P 1'
#
loop_
_entity.id
_entity.type
_entity.pdbx_description
1 polymer ?
#
loop_
_entity_poly.entity_id
_entity_poly.type
_entity_poly.pdbx_seq_one_letter_code
_entity_poly.pdbx_strand_id
1 'polypeptide(L)'
;MRRPADPIPPAAAGALSRRSFLVFTTAVSALTVTGCGLFGEDGDGPVADSDVPFGVWQQLRASVRESPDHVAAAAERVVAGRDPEAILAFVRDQIVAYPSADRPAALTDDTRWGVRGTLRGGAGSARDKTETLAELYRRAGFQAEVVVGTLADDVDIMSIFRPVRRPFAPKADQGSIDRWSKAIGTAPTSTAQDRADDVRDDVAAGKDLARQLTEALASRRAADPGPPRNRRIPLVKVVVDGRETFANPLVPGAKLGESHTGDRTSRASRARPGIPVRVRLFAATTAEPGVARPLIEAEYQADDLVGRQLMVAFRPTTEMARLIRLRPRDVGTFIPMLAVNGPGLDAETAKGLAHSGPAITLDGQVIEAGDGAVLVDGEPLEVPAEDDARAGDRVAKIEVDVAGGTFPDISLRVSAVDSAGKPVTGLPASAFGLAEERTKLGLRMTANKPRPPRVMLVLDRSGSIETGPEPVAFATELARRLFARNPGAAMGVMAVSGTSRGTFTLRTPPAVGAAVGRLSSFGSNIWESLARANESGPTVIVIASDFQDQETRAERLAGLRARVGAGVPVVAIGIGDVNAATQAQIVRSTGGVATQGSDVDRTVAATDAFLRRQEIQPYRLRYRAPLDGPAERTVSLTVGKGVTATATYEVPAEAERATGSAFAGIYLAVRVGDEREVVRVLAGVDRDRAGAGPVPAAAVEEVRGLMFGTALVSFEGAAPSLGTWLDDLLTARIGAKPYWEAVFAEDEPRMVAALEAGLPFLPSIVPALHPPMSGDGDLTFETTLRAVLHVDRPHFGTSRVRHADVLPYTRWSTLGADRVGAFDRTLERSAELAVAEGVAFKTSTWGALKGKRLTLVPKGSVGSDRIAALPEATRAQWRALLDDWNDYDRLLPADGAPVAFWAVDPDTGSVLGVLADGSGGGTSNDVECQISMEKAFLSLLAIAGGSLGMGAVGVFVALAKAISAQMLRYAHVIENLDKPGVAELAQQSSEAFWDEAKGIGCDVIKSKVLDRLGARVLGKDHAGTAGYVDGWLDVAGMAMPCPPLTSMGDMPSC
;
A
#
# COMPACT_ATOMS: atom_id res chain seq x y z
N MET A 1 56.15 -3.69 -9.68
CA MET A 1 56.06 -2.57 -10.65
C MET A 1 54.64 -2.03 -10.63
N ARG A 2 54.42 -0.82 -10.10
CA ARG A 2 53.10 -0.15 -10.11
C ARG A 2 52.85 0.38 -11.52
N ARG A 3 51.74 -0.02 -12.17
CA ARG A 3 51.25 0.68 -13.37
C ARG A 3 50.75 2.07 -12.94
N PRO A 4 51.07 3.14 -13.69
CA PRO A 4 50.48 4.45 -13.44
C PRO A 4 48.98 4.39 -13.74
N ALA A 5 48.18 5.04 -12.89
CA ALA A 5 46.77 5.29 -13.16
C ALA A 5 46.67 6.21 -14.37
N ASP A 6 45.94 5.79 -15.41
CA ASP A 6 45.63 6.66 -16.53
C ASP A 6 44.79 7.85 -16.02
N PRO A 7 45.15 9.10 -16.38
CA PRO A 7 44.37 10.26 -16.00
C PRO A 7 42.99 10.23 -16.67
N ILE A 8 41.95 10.51 -15.88
CA ILE A 8 40.57 10.68 -16.36
C ILE A 8 40.58 11.79 -17.42
N PRO A 9 40.12 11.55 -18.66
CA PRO A 9 40.08 12.58 -19.69
C PRO A 9 39.12 13.71 -19.28
N PRO A 10 39.44 14.99 -19.57
CA PRO A 10 38.53 16.10 -19.31
C PRO A 10 37.23 15.92 -20.11
N ALA A 11 36.10 16.32 -19.52
CA ALA A 11 34.80 16.29 -20.18
C ALA A 11 34.86 17.04 -21.52
N ALA A 12 34.30 16.43 -22.57
CA ALA A 12 34.20 17.05 -23.89
C ALA A 12 33.45 18.40 -23.82
N ALA A 13 33.89 19.39 -24.59
CA ALA A 13 33.22 20.69 -24.68
C ALA A 13 31.75 20.49 -25.09
N GLY A 14 30.81 20.93 -24.24
CA GLY A 14 29.36 20.76 -24.45
C GLY A 14 28.69 19.66 -23.62
N ALA A 15 29.41 18.91 -22.78
CA ALA A 15 28.80 17.97 -21.83
C ALA A 15 28.50 18.68 -20.49
N LEU A 16 27.24 18.64 -20.04
CA LEU A 16 26.89 19.08 -18.68
C LEU A 16 27.44 18.08 -17.67
N SER A 17 28.10 18.58 -16.62
CA SER A 17 28.44 17.71 -15.49
C SER A 17 27.16 17.17 -14.84
N ARG A 18 27.18 15.92 -14.36
CA ARG A 18 26.06 15.29 -13.62
C ARG A 18 25.47 16.23 -12.57
N ARG A 19 26.33 16.90 -11.80
CA ARG A 19 25.97 17.89 -10.78
C ARG A 19 25.25 19.10 -11.36
N SER A 20 25.80 19.70 -12.42
CA SER A 20 25.19 20.85 -13.10
C SER A 20 23.80 20.49 -13.64
N PHE A 21 23.65 19.30 -14.22
CA PHE A 21 22.38 18.82 -14.79
C PHE A 21 21.30 18.57 -13.72
N LEU A 22 21.69 18.08 -12.54
CA LEU A 22 20.77 17.74 -11.47
C LEU A 22 20.32 18.95 -10.67
N VAL A 23 21.25 19.83 -10.30
CA VAL A 23 20.92 21.17 -9.78
C VAL A 23 20.00 21.91 -10.75
N PHE A 24 20.26 21.76 -12.05
CA PHE A 24 19.43 22.32 -13.11
C PHE A 24 17.99 21.77 -13.13
N THR A 25 17.82 20.44 -13.20
CA THR A 25 16.52 19.76 -13.20
C THR A 25 15.68 20.09 -11.95
N THR A 26 16.37 20.20 -10.82
CA THR A 26 15.79 20.56 -9.53
C THR A 26 15.13 21.92 -9.54
N ALA A 27 15.89 22.92 -9.99
CA ALA A 27 15.52 24.30 -9.77
C ALA A 27 14.53 24.78 -10.83
N VAL A 28 14.54 24.21 -12.05
CA VAL A 28 13.43 24.36 -13.01
C VAL A 28 12.13 23.96 -12.36
N SER A 29 12.08 22.76 -11.79
CA SER A 29 10.84 22.22 -11.23
C SER A 29 10.32 23.00 -10.02
N ALA A 30 11.18 23.82 -9.40
CA ALA A 30 10.83 24.68 -8.28
C ALA A 30 10.21 26.03 -8.69
N LEU A 31 10.68 26.60 -9.79
CA LEU A 31 10.25 27.91 -10.28
C LEU A 31 9.01 27.85 -11.14
N THR A 32 8.77 26.71 -11.76
CA THR A 32 7.66 26.47 -12.68
C THR A 32 6.28 26.55 -12.07
N VAL A 33 6.17 26.46 -10.74
CA VAL A 33 4.88 26.46 -10.06
C VAL A 33 4.74 27.65 -9.10
N THR A 34 5.84 28.30 -8.71
CA THR A 34 5.77 29.52 -7.87
C THR A 34 5.53 30.79 -8.69
N GLY A 35 5.73 30.78 -10.01
CA GLY A 35 5.54 31.94 -10.90
C GLY A 35 6.45 33.14 -10.63
N CYS A 36 7.20 33.14 -9.53
CA CYS A 36 7.91 34.33 -9.03
C CYS A 36 9.20 34.69 -9.79
N GLY A 37 9.67 33.85 -10.73
CA GLY A 37 10.85 34.17 -11.56
C GLY A 37 10.56 34.94 -12.85
N LEU A 38 9.28 35.08 -13.24
CA LEU A 38 8.89 35.64 -14.54
C LEU A 38 8.24 37.04 -14.46
N PHE A 39 8.04 37.59 -13.26
CA PHE A 39 7.57 38.96 -13.07
C PHE A 39 8.77 39.90 -13.03
N GLY A 40 9.32 40.24 -14.21
CA GLY A 40 10.15 41.42 -14.35
C GLY A 40 9.35 42.67 -13.94
N GLU A 41 10.00 43.63 -13.30
CA GLU A 41 9.37 44.83 -12.73
C GLU A 41 8.76 45.79 -13.76
N ASP A 42 8.78 45.50 -15.07
CA ASP A 42 8.25 46.39 -16.10
C ASP A 42 7.31 45.67 -17.08
N GLY A 43 6.04 46.05 -17.05
CA GLY A 43 5.10 45.94 -18.19
C GLY A 43 3.97 44.91 -18.06
N ASP A 44 2.76 45.34 -18.44
CA ASP A 44 1.53 44.55 -18.63
C ASP A 44 1.73 43.30 -19.54
N GLY A 45 2.26 42.21 -19.01
CA GLY A 45 2.39 40.91 -19.68
C GLY A 45 1.29 39.90 -19.28
N PRO A 46 0.92 38.95 -20.17
CA PRO A 46 -0.25 38.09 -19.99
C PRO A 46 -0.04 37.02 -18.91
N VAL A 47 -1.17 36.46 -18.46
CA VAL A 47 -1.30 35.27 -17.60
C VAL A 47 -0.18 34.26 -17.87
N ALA A 48 0.47 33.78 -16.81
CA ALA A 48 1.60 32.85 -16.86
C ALA A 48 1.38 31.74 -17.90
N ASP A 49 2.26 31.68 -18.90
CA ASP A 49 2.20 30.70 -19.97
C ASP A 49 2.49 29.30 -19.39
N SER A 50 1.43 28.49 -19.23
CA SER A 50 1.50 27.13 -18.66
C SER A 50 2.42 26.20 -19.46
N ASP A 51 2.83 26.57 -20.67
CA ASP A 51 3.73 25.78 -21.50
C ASP A 51 5.21 25.83 -21.07
N VAL A 52 5.65 26.89 -20.38
CA VAL A 52 7.08 27.08 -20.06
C VAL A 52 7.66 25.95 -19.19
N PRO A 53 7.00 25.49 -18.09
CA PRO A 53 7.47 24.36 -17.29
C PRO A 53 7.60 23.03 -18.03
N PHE A 54 6.53 22.65 -18.72
CA PHE A 54 6.45 21.36 -19.39
C PHE A 54 7.39 21.34 -20.60
N GLY A 55 7.58 22.47 -21.28
CA GLY A 55 8.57 22.63 -22.33
C GLY A 55 10.01 22.38 -21.84
N VAL A 56 10.38 22.91 -20.68
CA VAL A 56 11.72 22.67 -20.11
C VAL A 56 11.88 21.22 -19.65
N TRP A 57 10.88 20.62 -19.01
CA TRP A 57 10.92 19.19 -18.65
C TRP A 57 11.04 18.27 -19.88
N GLN A 58 10.38 18.62 -20.98
CA GLN A 58 10.53 17.89 -22.24
C GLN A 58 11.95 17.99 -22.81
N GLN A 59 12.56 19.18 -22.78
CA GLN A 59 13.94 19.37 -23.23
C GLN A 59 14.94 18.63 -22.33
N LEU A 60 14.75 18.70 -21.02
CA LEU A 60 15.53 17.93 -20.03
C LEU A 60 15.44 16.44 -20.31
N ARG A 61 14.23 15.92 -20.51
CA ARG A 61 13.99 14.51 -20.79
C ARG A 61 14.67 14.08 -22.09
N ALA A 62 14.58 14.91 -23.14
CA ALA A 62 15.29 14.66 -24.39
C ALA A 62 16.81 14.57 -24.19
N SER A 63 17.39 15.50 -23.41
CA SER A 63 18.81 15.51 -23.06
C SER A 63 19.24 14.27 -22.27
N VAL A 64 18.43 13.84 -21.30
CA VAL A 64 18.65 12.59 -20.54
C VAL A 64 18.67 11.36 -21.45
N ARG A 65 17.75 11.27 -22.41
CA ARG A 65 17.68 10.16 -23.38
C ARG A 65 18.87 10.09 -24.33
N GLU A 66 19.63 11.16 -24.47
CA GLU A 66 20.90 11.16 -25.22
C GLU A 66 22.09 10.64 -24.41
N SER A 67 21.93 10.47 -23.10
CA SER A 67 22.98 9.97 -22.21
C SER A 67 23.37 8.50 -22.52
N PRO A 68 24.66 8.13 -22.45
CA PRO A 68 25.11 6.75 -22.69
C PRO A 68 24.55 5.70 -21.71
N ASP A 69 24.23 6.08 -20.48
CA ASP A 69 23.67 5.18 -19.47
C ASP A 69 22.20 4.84 -19.71
N HIS A 70 21.48 5.63 -20.52
CA HIS A 70 20.09 5.38 -20.90
C HIS A 70 19.98 4.35 -22.05
N VAL A 71 20.17 3.07 -21.72
CA VAL A 71 20.23 1.95 -22.68
C VAL A 71 19.01 1.85 -23.59
N ALA A 72 17.79 2.01 -23.09
CA ALA A 72 16.58 1.92 -23.91
C ALA A 72 16.54 2.97 -25.03
N ALA A 73 16.83 4.25 -24.74
CA ALA A 73 16.91 5.30 -25.75
C ALA A 73 18.11 5.12 -26.70
N ALA A 74 19.22 4.55 -26.24
CA ALA A 74 20.32 4.17 -27.12
C ALA A 74 19.93 3.06 -28.10
N ALA A 75 19.12 2.08 -27.66
CA ALA A 75 18.57 1.03 -28.52
C ALA A 75 17.69 1.60 -29.64
N GLU A 76 16.81 2.56 -29.32
CA GLU A 76 15.98 3.26 -30.33
C GLU A 76 16.84 3.95 -31.39
N ARG A 77 17.95 4.59 -30.99
CA ARG A 77 18.87 5.27 -31.92
C ARG A 77 19.56 4.30 -32.88
N VAL A 78 20.03 3.14 -32.39
CA VAL A 78 20.69 2.15 -33.29
C VAL A 78 19.69 1.45 -34.21
N VAL A 79 18.46 1.21 -33.75
CA VAL A 79 17.37 0.68 -34.60
C VAL A 79 17.03 1.65 -35.72
N ALA A 80 16.91 2.95 -35.40
CA ALA A 80 16.63 3.99 -36.39
C ALA A 80 17.73 4.09 -37.47
N GLY A 81 18.99 3.83 -37.10
CA GLY A 81 20.12 3.83 -38.03
C GLY A 81 20.12 2.65 -39.03
N ARG A 82 19.40 1.55 -38.73
CA ARG A 82 19.31 0.33 -39.56
C ARG A 82 20.68 -0.25 -39.99
N ASP A 83 21.70 -0.09 -39.16
CA ASP A 83 23.03 -0.67 -39.37
C ASP A 83 23.16 -1.96 -38.53
N PRO A 84 23.29 -3.14 -39.16
CA PRO A 84 23.31 -4.39 -38.41
C PRO A 84 24.58 -4.57 -37.56
N GLU A 85 25.73 -4.04 -37.99
CA GLU A 85 26.98 -4.11 -37.20
C GLU A 85 26.86 -3.19 -35.97
N ALA A 86 26.26 -2.00 -36.13
CA ALA A 86 26.03 -1.09 -35.01
C ALA A 86 25.05 -1.65 -33.98
N ILE A 87 23.99 -2.35 -34.42
CA ILE A 87 23.05 -3.03 -33.53
C ILE A 87 23.75 -4.16 -32.76
N LEU A 88 24.56 -4.99 -33.43
CA LEU A 88 25.36 -6.02 -32.76
C LEU A 88 26.32 -5.41 -31.74
N ALA A 89 27.10 -4.40 -32.14
CA ALA A 89 28.04 -3.73 -31.26
C ALA A 89 27.35 -3.14 -30.03
N PHE A 90 26.19 -2.50 -30.20
CA PHE A 90 25.39 -1.98 -29.09
C PHE A 90 25.00 -3.08 -28.10
N VAL A 91 24.35 -4.17 -28.55
CA VAL A 91 23.93 -5.23 -27.62
C VAL A 91 25.16 -5.88 -26.99
N ARG A 92 26.17 -6.22 -27.79
CA ARG A 92 27.40 -6.88 -27.33
C ARG A 92 28.07 -6.08 -26.22
N ASP A 93 28.26 -4.78 -26.42
CA ASP A 93 29.11 -3.92 -25.59
C ASP A 93 28.35 -3.13 -24.52
N GLN A 94 27.06 -2.87 -24.68
CA GLN A 94 26.28 -2.08 -23.73
C GLN A 94 25.42 -2.91 -22.79
N ILE A 95 25.07 -4.15 -23.15
CA ILE A 95 24.20 -5.02 -22.35
C ILE A 95 25.03 -6.08 -21.63
N VAL A 96 24.86 -6.20 -20.32
CA VAL A 96 25.55 -7.20 -19.49
C VAL A 96 24.78 -8.52 -19.52
N ALA A 97 25.49 -9.64 -19.64
CA ALA A 97 24.92 -10.96 -19.41
C ALA A 97 25.16 -11.35 -17.96
N TYR A 98 24.11 -11.79 -17.26
CA TYR A 98 24.18 -12.34 -15.92
C TYR A 98 24.32 -13.87 -15.98
N PRO A 99 25.14 -14.46 -15.09
CA PRO A 99 25.20 -15.90 -14.94
C PRO A 99 23.91 -16.43 -14.29
N SER A 100 23.57 -17.69 -14.55
CA SER A 100 22.44 -18.34 -13.86
C SER A 100 22.81 -18.58 -12.39
N ALA A 101 21.94 -18.21 -11.45
CA ALA A 101 22.20 -18.35 -10.01
C ALA A 101 22.17 -19.82 -9.57
N ASP A 102 21.26 -20.64 -10.13
CA ASP A 102 20.99 -22.00 -9.63
C ASP A 102 21.07 -23.10 -10.69
N ARG A 103 21.27 -22.77 -11.98
CA ARG A 103 21.21 -23.74 -13.09
C ARG A 103 22.36 -23.56 -14.09
N PRO A 104 23.48 -24.30 -13.94
CA PRO A 104 24.63 -24.24 -14.82
C PRO A 104 24.38 -24.62 -16.29
N ALA A 105 23.18 -25.11 -16.65
CA ALA A 105 22.82 -25.53 -18.01
C ALA A 105 21.90 -24.54 -18.76
N ALA A 106 21.53 -23.40 -18.14
CA ALA A 106 20.36 -22.61 -18.54
C ALA A 106 20.65 -21.45 -19.52
N LEU A 107 21.88 -21.30 -20.04
CA LEU A 107 22.25 -20.18 -20.92
C LEU A 107 21.37 -20.04 -22.16
N THR A 108 20.79 -21.15 -22.63
CA THR A 108 20.11 -21.21 -23.93
C THR A 108 18.62 -20.89 -23.90
N ASP A 109 17.96 -21.09 -22.76
CA ASP A 109 16.49 -21.04 -22.64
C ASP A 109 15.97 -20.22 -21.46
N ASP A 110 16.82 -19.86 -20.49
CA ASP A 110 16.43 -19.12 -19.28
C ASP A 110 16.31 -17.61 -19.55
N THR A 111 15.11 -17.07 -19.49
CA THR A 111 14.84 -15.62 -19.50
C THR A 111 14.47 -15.17 -18.10
N ARG A 112 15.03 -14.06 -17.63
CA ARG A 112 14.68 -13.54 -16.31
C ARG A 112 13.54 -12.54 -16.37
N TRP A 113 13.71 -11.50 -17.18
CA TRP A 113 12.78 -10.36 -17.25
C TRP A 113 12.57 -9.84 -18.68
N GLY A 114 12.97 -10.60 -19.69
CA GLY A 114 12.66 -10.32 -21.10
C GLY A 114 13.41 -9.11 -21.68
N VAL A 115 13.06 -8.78 -22.93
CA VAL A 115 13.74 -7.74 -23.72
C VAL A 115 13.58 -6.35 -23.08
N ARG A 116 12.36 -6.01 -22.63
CA ARG A 116 12.08 -4.70 -22.05
C ARG A 116 12.82 -4.50 -20.73
N GLY A 117 12.75 -5.47 -19.82
CA GLY A 117 13.53 -5.43 -18.58
C GLY A 117 15.04 -5.35 -18.82
N THR A 118 15.53 -6.05 -19.86
CA THR A 118 16.95 -6.03 -20.24
C THR A 118 17.40 -4.68 -20.76
N LEU A 119 16.59 -4.01 -21.58
CA LEU A 119 16.88 -2.66 -22.04
C LEU A 119 16.75 -1.61 -20.93
N ARG A 120 15.92 -1.87 -19.92
CA ARG A 120 15.72 -0.96 -18.78
C ARG A 120 16.93 -0.90 -17.86
N GLY A 121 17.37 -2.05 -17.35
CA GLY A 121 18.54 -2.15 -16.46
C GLY A 121 19.87 -2.26 -17.21
N GLY A 122 19.82 -2.59 -18.51
CA GLY A 122 21.00 -2.85 -19.33
C GLY A 122 21.68 -4.18 -18.99
N ALA A 123 20.97 -5.12 -18.37
CA ALA A 123 21.46 -6.46 -18.10
C ALA A 123 20.33 -7.48 -18.09
N GLY A 124 20.65 -8.73 -18.38
CA GLY A 124 19.71 -9.85 -18.42
C GLY A 124 20.45 -11.17 -18.52
N SER A 125 19.75 -12.30 -18.67
CA SER A 125 20.43 -13.56 -18.95
C SER A 125 21.12 -13.56 -20.32
N ALA A 126 21.95 -14.57 -20.60
CA ALA A 126 22.50 -14.78 -21.94
C ALA A 126 21.40 -14.92 -23.02
N ARG A 127 20.27 -15.53 -22.65
CA ARG A 127 19.10 -15.62 -23.53
C ARG A 127 18.42 -14.27 -23.70
N ASP A 128 18.17 -13.53 -22.62
CA ASP A 128 17.54 -12.20 -22.69
C ASP A 128 18.36 -11.24 -23.58
N LYS A 129 19.69 -11.25 -23.42
CA LYS A 129 20.61 -10.46 -24.25
C LYS A 129 20.53 -10.82 -25.74
N THR A 130 20.39 -12.11 -26.06
CA THR A 130 20.29 -12.59 -27.44
C THR A 130 18.91 -12.31 -28.06
N GLU A 131 17.84 -12.48 -27.29
CA GLU A 131 16.49 -12.10 -27.70
C GLU A 131 16.40 -10.58 -27.93
N THR A 132 17.08 -9.78 -27.11
CA THR A 132 17.20 -8.34 -27.32
C THR A 132 17.85 -8.04 -28.66
N LEU A 133 18.95 -8.71 -29.03
CA LEU A 133 19.56 -8.55 -30.36
C LEU A 133 18.60 -8.91 -31.49
N ALA A 134 17.96 -10.07 -31.40
CA ALA A 134 17.02 -10.52 -32.42
C ALA A 134 15.86 -9.53 -32.58
N GLU A 135 15.32 -9.01 -31.47
CA GLU A 135 14.25 -8.03 -31.49
C GLU A 135 14.69 -6.70 -32.12
N LEU A 136 15.85 -6.16 -31.76
CA LEU A 136 16.35 -4.93 -32.36
C LEU A 136 16.60 -5.08 -33.86
N TYR A 137 17.11 -6.24 -34.33
CA TYR A 137 17.21 -6.52 -35.75
C TYR A 137 15.84 -6.54 -36.45
N ARG A 138 14.84 -7.21 -35.88
CA ARG A 138 13.48 -7.25 -36.43
C ARG A 138 12.88 -5.85 -36.52
N ARG A 139 13.03 -5.05 -35.47
CA ARG A 139 12.57 -3.65 -35.43
C ARG A 139 13.27 -2.75 -36.46
N ALA A 140 14.54 -3.05 -36.79
CA ALA A 140 15.29 -2.38 -37.84
C ALA A 140 14.96 -2.89 -39.26
N GLY A 141 14.12 -3.93 -39.39
CA GLY A 141 13.64 -4.47 -40.66
C GLY A 141 14.40 -5.70 -41.17
N PHE A 142 15.30 -6.28 -40.38
CA PHE A 142 16.02 -7.51 -40.74
C PHE A 142 15.23 -8.77 -40.37
N GLN A 143 15.40 -9.85 -41.13
CA GLN A 143 14.96 -11.17 -40.72
C GLN A 143 15.97 -11.75 -39.73
N ALA A 144 15.55 -12.00 -38.49
CA ALA A 144 16.41 -12.51 -37.43
C ALA A 144 15.74 -13.65 -36.66
N GLU A 145 16.52 -14.68 -36.33
CA GLU A 145 16.11 -15.85 -35.57
C GLU A 145 17.18 -16.21 -34.53
N VAL A 146 16.75 -16.53 -33.30
CA VAL A 146 17.66 -17.04 -32.28
C VAL A 146 17.97 -18.51 -32.53
N VAL A 147 19.26 -18.83 -32.60
CA VAL A 147 19.80 -20.18 -32.75
C VAL A 147 20.72 -20.51 -31.57
N VAL A 148 21.10 -21.77 -31.43
CA VAL A 148 22.01 -22.25 -30.39
C VAL A 148 23.17 -23.00 -31.02
N GLY A 149 24.39 -22.64 -30.63
CA GLY A 149 25.63 -23.34 -30.99
C GLY A 149 26.46 -23.70 -29.75
N THR A 150 27.49 -24.52 -29.94
CA THR A 150 28.48 -24.83 -28.89
C THR A 150 29.64 -23.85 -29.00
N LEU A 151 29.92 -23.09 -27.94
CA LEU A 151 31.02 -22.12 -27.86
C LEU A 151 32.37 -22.80 -28.18
N ALA A 152 33.15 -22.19 -29.07
CA ALA A 152 34.46 -22.70 -29.49
C ALA A 152 35.42 -22.82 -28.29
N ASP A 153 36.31 -23.82 -28.30
CA ASP A 153 37.16 -24.18 -27.14
C ASP A 153 38.20 -23.10 -26.79
N ASP A 154 38.56 -22.25 -27.74
CA ASP A 154 39.48 -21.11 -27.58
C ASP A 154 38.82 -19.87 -26.94
N VAL A 155 37.50 -19.86 -26.77
CA VAL A 155 36.78 -18.78 -26.09
C VAL A 155 36.59 -19.11 -24.61
N ASP A 156 37.07 -18.23 -23.73
CA ASP A 156 36.79 -18.33 -22.31
C ASP A 156 35.30 -18.03 -22.04
N ILE A 157 34.59 -19.00 -21.46
CA ILE A 157 33.16 -18.86 -21.13
C ILE A 157 32.92 -17.75 -20.10
N MET A 158 33.89 -17.47 -19.23
CA MET A 158 33.78 -16.41 -18.23
C MET A 158 33.82 -15.02 -18.87
N SER A 159 34.45 -14.88 -20.04
CA SER A 159 34.53 -13.60 -20.77
C SER A 159 33.15 -13.07 -21.23
N ILE A 160 32.12 -13.92 -21.25
CA ILE A 160 30.73 -13.55 -21.55
C ILE A 160 30.13 -12.67 -20.45
N PHE A 161 30.52 -12.90 -19.19
CA PHE A 161 29.99 -12.24 -18.00
C PHE A 161 30.84 -11.04 -17.60
N ARG A 162 30.86 -10.01 -18.45
CA ARG A 162 31.65 -8.80 -18.21
C ARG A 162 30.80 -7.64 -17.67
N PRO A 163 31.27 -6.90 -16.65
CA PRO A 163 30.62 -5.66 -16.25
C PRO A 163 30.79 -4.59 -17.33
N VAL A 164 29.80 -3.71 -17.46
CA VAL A 164 29.82 -2.57 -18.39
C VAL A 164 29.59 -1.30 -17.58
N ARG A 165 30.47 -0.31 -17.76
CA ARG A 165 30.30 1.03 -17.18
C ARG A 165 29.77 1.98 -18.23
N ARG A 166 28.69 2.69 -17.88
CA ARG A 166 28.07 3.70 -18.73
C ARG A 166 28.07 5.02 -17.98
N PRO A 167 28.71 6.08 -18.49
CA PRO A 167 28.67 7.36 -17.82
C PRO A 167 27.30 8.02 -18.03
N PHE A 168 26.76 8.63 -16.97
CA PHE A 168 25.70 9.62 -17.11
C PHE A 168 26.29 10.90 -17.72
N ALA A 169 25.98 11.15 -18.98
CA ALA A 169 26.48 12.27 -19.79
C ALA A 169 25.38 12.79 -20.73
N PRO A 170 24.34 13.46 -20.20
CA PRO A 170 23.30 14.07 -21.02
C PRO A 170 23.88 15.15 -21.94
N LYS A 171 23.34 15.26 -23.16
CA LYS A 171 23.79 16.24 -24.15
C LYS A 171 22.88 17.46 -24.17
N ALA A 172 23.45 18.65 -24.07
CA ALA A 172 22.71 19.92 -24.17
C ALA A 172 23.61 20.98 -24.80
N ASP A 173 23.07 21.77 -25.73
CA ASP A 173 23.80 22.93 -26.27
C ASP A 173 23.87 24.07 -25.24
N GLN A 174 24.86 24.94 -25.36
CA GLN A 174 25.07 26.06 -24.44
C GLN A 174 23.85 27.00 -24.38
N GLY A 175 23.15 27.21 -25.50
CA GLY A 175 21.95 28.05 -25.53
C GLY A 175 20.80 27.43 -24.74
N SER A 176 20.66 26.10 -24.77
CA SER A 176 19.76 25.37 -23.87
C SER A 176 20.16 25.59 -22.43
N ILE A 177 21.43 25.35 -22.07
CA ILE A 177 21.99 25.54 -20.72
C ILE A 177 21.76 26.97 -20.19
N ASP A 178 21.93 27.99 -21.03
CA ASP A 178 21.76 29.38 -20.65
C ASP A 178 20.29 29.73 -20.43
N ARG A 179 19.38 29.25 -21.29
CA ARG A 179 17.91 29.42 -21.10
C ARG A 179 17.44 28.78 -19.81
N TRP A 180 17.92 27.56 -19.61
CA TRP A 180 17.79 26.74 -18.44
C TRP A 180 18.25 27.51 -17.19
N SER A 181 19.49 27.96 -17.12
CA SER A 181 20.02 28.75 -16.00
C SER A 181 19.26 30.07 -15.78
N LYS A 182 18.82 30.75 -16.85
CA LYS A 182 18.03 31.97 -16.78
C LYS A 182 16.64 31.75 -16.19
N ALA A 183 16.00 30.61 -16.50
CA ALA A 183 14.72 30.22 -15.91
C ALA A 183 14.84 29.90 -14.41
N ILE A 184 16.06 29.65 -13.91
CA ILE A 184 16.32 29.23 -12.53
C ILE A 184 16.68 30.36 -11.55
N GLY A 185 17.37 31.41 -11.99
CA GLY A 185 18.03 32.33 -11.05
C GLY A 185 19.23 31.67 -10.34
N THR A 186 19.84 32.36 -9.36
CA THR A 186 21.08 31.87 -8.71
C THR A 186 20.83 30.71 -7.75
N ALA A 187 21.50 29.57 -7.99
CA ALA A 187 21.39 28.35 -7.19
C ALA A 187 21.96 28.49 -5.76
N PRO A 188 21.44 27.73 -4.76
CA PRO A 188 21.99 27.74 -3.41
C PRO A 188 23.42 27.19 -3.38
N THR A 189 24.31 27.97 -2.77
CA THR A 189 25.73 27.67 -2.54
C THR A 189 25.92 26.75 -1.34
N SER A 190 25.60 25.46 -1.47
CA SER A 190 26.18 24.45 -0.58
C SER A 190 27.52 24.00 -1.18
N THR A 191 28.61 24.12 -0.42
CA THR A 191 29.98 23.86 -0.87
C THR A 191 30.22 22.39 -1.18
N ALA A 192 31.00 22.13 -2.23
CA ALA A 192 31.27 20.80 -2.77
C ALA A 192 32.11 19.90 -1.85
N GLN A 193 32.75 20.51 -0.84
CA GLN A 193 33.71 19.88 0.06
C GLN A 193 32.96 19.06 1.13
N ASP A 194 31.99 19.67 1.80
CA ASP A 194 31.20 19.07 2.89
C ASP A 194 30.52 17.78 2.40
N ARG A 195 30.00 17.79 1.17
CA ARG A 195 29.32 16.63 0.57
C ARG A 195 30.24 15.49 0.13
N ALA A 196 31.51 15.79 -0.14
CA ALA A 196 32.50 14.77 -0.48
C ALA A 196 33.07 14.08 0.78
N ASP A 197 32.94 14.74 1.94
CA ASP A 197 33.32 14.20 3.23
C ASP A 197 32.22 13.25 3.76
N ASP A 198 30.95 13.65 3.70
CA ASP A 198 29.81 12.79 4.10
C ASP A 198 29.75 11.45 3.31
N VAL A 199 29.93 11.50 1.99
CA VAL A 199 29.98 10.29 1.13
C VAL A 199 31.13 9.36 1.50
N ARG A 200 32.28 9.92 1.92
CA ARG A 200 33.44 9.11 2.34
C ARG A 200 33.18 8.44 3.69
N ASP A 201 32.49 9.12 4.59
CA ASP A 201 32.13 8.59 5.91
C ASP A 201 31.10 7.45 5.79
N ASP A 202 30.14 7.54 4.86
CA ASP A 202 29.17 6.47 4.57
C ASP A 202 29.80 5.22 3.94
N VAL A 203 30.74 5.38 3.00
CA VAL A 203 31.51 4.23 2.46
C VAL A 203 32.27 3.53 3.58
N ALA A 204 32.91 4.32 4.45
CA ALA A 204 33.63 3.79 5.59
C ALA A 204 32.69 3.05 6.56
N ALA A 205 31.48 3.58 6.78
CA ALA A 205 30.45 2.97 7.59
C ALA A 205 29.92 1.65 6.99
N GLY A 206 29.70 1.59 5.67
CA GLY A 206 29.32 0.36 4.97
C GLY A 206 30.37 -0.74 5.08
N LYS A 207 31.65 -0.38 4.90
CA LYS A 207 32.78 -1.30 5.10
C LYS A 207 32.95 -1.74 6.55
N ASP A 208 32.72 -0.84 7.49
CA ASP A 208 32.73 -1.16 8.91
C ASP A 208 31.61 -2.14 9.28
N LEU A 209 30.38 -1.88 8.79
CA LEU A 209 29.26 -2.80 8.94
C LEU A 209 29.61 -4.17 8.34
N ALA A 210 30.10 -4.22 7.10
CA ALA A 210 30.49 -5.44 6.43
C ALA A 210 31.52 -6.24 7.26
N ARG A 211 32.53 -5.56 7.82
CA ARG A 211 33.50 -6.18 8.74
C ARG A 211 32.83 -6.75 9.98
N GLN A 212 31.98 -5.98 10.65
CA GLN A 212 31.27 -6.43 11.87
C GLN A 212 30.39 -7.65 11.60
N LEU A 213 29.68 -7.67 10.47
CA LEU A 213 28.86 -8.81 10.05
C LEU A 213 29.74 -10.04 9.81
N THR A 214 30.83 -9.89 9.04
CA THR A 214 31.77 -10.98 8.76
C THR A 214 32.41 -11.54 10.03
N GLU A 215 32.78 -10.70 11.00
CA GLU A 215 33.32 -11.14 12.29
C GLU A 215 32.31 -11.93 13.13
N ALA A 216 31.02 -11.63 13.01
CA ALA A 216 29.95 -12.29 13.75
C ALA A 216 29.46 -13.59 13.10
N LEU A 217 29.80 -13.85 11.84
CA LEU A 217 29.40 -15.07 11.11
C LEU A 217 30.29 -16.27 11.49
N ALA A 218 29.66 -17.37 11.89
CA ALA A 218 30.38 -18.59 12.33
C ALA A 218 31.02 -19.39 11.17
N SER A 219 30.47 -19.31 9.95
CA SER A 219 31.02 -19.96 8.76
C SER A 219 30.50 -19.32 7.48
N ARG A 220 31.39 -19.06 6.52
CA ARG A 220 31.05 -18.53 5.18
C ARG A 220 30.78 -19.71 4.22
N ARG A 221 29.53 -20.10 4.06
CA ARG A 221 29.13 -21.24 3.19
C ARG A 221 28.83 -20.74 1.78
N ALA A 222 29.86 -20.47 0.99
CA ALA A 222 29.66 -19.98 -0.36
C ALA A 222 29.14 -21.08 -1.31
N ALA A 223 28.00 -20.82 -1.96
CA ALA A 223 27.52 -21.63 -3.09
C ALA A 223 28.38 -21.41 -4.35
N ASP A 224 28.33 -22.37 -5.27
CA ASP A 224 29.12 -22.39 -6.51
C ASP A 224 28.31 -21.79 -7.66
N PRO A 225 28.53 -20.53 -8.09
CA PRO A 225 28.27 -20.17 -9.49
C PRO A 225 29.43 -20.73 -10.32
N GLY A 226 29.58 -22.06 -10.32
CA GLY A 226 30.59 -22.73 -11.11
C GLY A 226 30.38 -22.38 -12.59
N PRO A 227 31.45 -22.35 -13.41
CA PRO A 227 31.30 -22.05 -14.83
C PRO A 227 30.25 -23.00 -15.42
N PRO A 228 29.38 -22.50 -16.32
CA PRO A 228 28.38 -23.34 -16.96
C PRO A 228 29.04 -24.60 -17.53
N ARG A 229 28.70 -25.79 -17.01
CA ARG A 229 29.25 -27.05 -17.54
C ARG A 229 28.86 -27.28 -19.00
N ASN A 230 27.78 -26.62 -19.42
CA ASN A 230 27.28 -26.63 -20.78
C ASN A 230 27.80 -25.40 -21.54
N ARG A 231 28.63 -25.62 -22.55
CA ARG A 231 29.16 -24.58 -23.45
C ARG A 231 28.18 -24.17 -24.56
N ARG A 232 26.94 -24.66 -24.52
CA ARG A 232 25.91 -24.22 -25.48
C ARG A 232 25.46 -22.80 -25.16
N ILE A 233 25.48 -21.95 -26.17
CA ILE A 233 25.12 -20.53 -26.06
C ILE A 233 24.11 -20.12 -27.14
N PRO A 234 23.20 -19.18 -26.84
CA PRO A 234 22.34 -18.57 -27.84
C PRO A 234 23.12 -17.52 -28.66
N LEU A 235 22.78 -17.42 -29.94
CA LEU A 235 23.24 -16.37 -30.86
C LEU A 235 22.13 -16.07 -31.90
N VAL A 236 22.33 -15.08 -32.76
CA VAL A 236 21.32 -14.70 -33.76
C VAL A 236 21.80 -15.07 -35.17
N LYS A 237 20.94 -15.77 -35.92
CA LYS A 237 21.04 -15.87 -37.37
C LYS A 237 20.25 -14.72 -37.98
N VAL A 238 20.86 -13.92 -38.83
CA VAL A 238 20.26 -12.73 -39.43
C VAL A 238 20.51 -12.68 -40.94
N VAL A 239 19.55 -12.17 -41.71
CA VAL A 239 19.68 -11.96 -43.15
C VAL A 239 20.10 -10.52 -43.42
N VAL A 240 21.30 -10.33 -43.98
CA VAL A 240 21.84 -9.02 -44.37
C VAL A 240 22.21 -9.08 -45.86
N ASP A 241 21.75 -8.10 -46.63
CA ASP A 241 21.92 -8.06 -48.09
C ASP A 241 21.51 -9.36 -48.81
N GLY A 242 20.44 -10.01 -48.32
CA GLY A 242 19.92 -11.26 -48.86
C GLY A 242 20.75 -12.52 -48.52
N ARG A 243 21.79 -12.40 -47.67
CA ARG A 243 22.64 -13.52 -47.23
C ARG A 243 22.43 -13.82 -45.75
N GLU A 244 22.31 -15.10 -45.41
CA GLU A 244 22.32 -15.53 -44.02
C GLU A 244 23.72 -15.35 -43.41
N THR A 245 23.78 -14.76 -42.23
CA THR A 245 24.99 -14.57 -41.45
C THR A 245 24.69 -14.72 -39.94
N PHE A 246 25.73 -14.74 -39.11
CA PHE A 246 25.61 -14.91 -37.66
C PHE A 246 26.06 -13.66 -36.91
N ALA A 247 25.38 -13.37 -35.80
CA ALA A 247 25.71 -12.29 -34.89
C ALA A 247 25.73 -12.86 -33.46
N ASN A 248 26.89 -12.82 -32.81
CA ASN A 248 27.07 -13.33 -31.46
C ASN A 248 27.24 -12.17 -30.46
N PRO A 249 26.21 -11.84 -29.66
CA PRO A 249 26.28 -10.74 -28.69
C PRO A 249 27.03 -11.12 -27.40
N LEU A 250 27.35 -12.39 -27.19
CA LEU A 250 27.95 -12.89 -25.95
C LEU A 250 29.47 -12.83 -25.97
N VAL A 251 30.08 -12.97 -27.15
CA VAL A 251 31.55 -13.00 -27.28
C VAL A 251 32.10 -11.58 -27.47
N PRO A 252 33.01 -11.11 -26.57
CA PRO A 252 33.65 -9.81 -26.71
C PRO A 252 34.35 -9.64 -28.07
N GLY A 253 34.09 -8.51 -28.73
CA GLY A 253 34.76 -8.16 -30.00
C GLY A 253 34.28 -8.93 -31.25
N ALA A 254 33.36 -9.89 -31.11
CA ALA A 254 32.81 -10.65 -32.24
C ALA A 254 32.14 -9.73 -33.27
N LYS A 255 32.52 -9.85 -34.54
CA LYS A 255 31.96 -9.08 -35.65
C LYS A 255 30.79 -9.81 -36.31
N LEU A 256 29.99 -9.11 -37.11
CA LEU A 256 28.96 -9.77 -37.93
C LEU A 256 29.61 -10.79 -38.88
N GLY A 257 29.06 -12.00 -38.91
CA GLY A 257 29.61 -13.16 -39.62
C GLY A 257 30.43 -14.11 -38.75
N GLU A 258 30.89 -13.67 -37.58
CA GLU A 258 31.66 -14.51 -36.67
C GLU A 258 30.74 -15.16 -35.61
N SER A 259 30.47 -16.46 -35.78
CA SER A 259 29.61 -17.19 -34.83
C SER A 259 30.33 -17.49 -33.50
N HIS A 260 31.65 -17.72 -33.53
CA HIS A 260 32.44 -18.20 -32.37
C HIS A 260 31.86 -19.49 -31.75
N THR A 261 31.20 -20.29 -32.57
CA THR A 261 30.66 -21.61 -32.23
C THR A 261 31.15 -22.65 -33.22
N GLY A 262 31.13 -23.92 -32.85
CA GLY A 262 31.39 -25.00 -33.81
C GLY A 262 30.40 -25.03 -34.99
N ASP A 263 30.69 -25.85 -36.00
CA ASP A 263 30.02 -25.83 -37.32
C ASP A 263 28.51 -26.15 -37.33
N ARG A 264 27.95 -26.65 -36.23
CA ARG A 264 26.54 -27.05 -36.13
C ARG A 264 25.78 -26.13 -35.18
N THR A 265 24.91 -25.29 -35.74
CA THR A 265 23.87 -24.58 -34.99
C THR A 265 22.52 -25.30 -35.11
N SER A 266 21.68 -25.15 -34.11
CA SER A 266 20.29 -25.66 -34.10
C SER A 266 19.32 -24.51 -33.80
N ARG A 267 18.08 -24.63 -34.28
CA ARG A 267 17.01 -23.70 -33.91
C ARG A 267 16.87 -23.68 -32.40
N ALA A 268 16.82 -22.50 -31.79
CA ALA A 268 16.60 -22.44 -30.37
C ALA A 268 15.18 -22.86 -30.00
N SER A 269 15.01 -23.45 -28.81
CA SER A 269 13.68 -23.55 -28.21
C SER A 269 13.08 -22.15 -28.02
N ARG A 270 11.74 -22.09 -27.91
CA ARG A 270 11.08 -20.86 -27.47
C ARG A 270 11.67 -20.45 -26.12
N ALA A 271 11.95 -19.16 -25.97
CA ALA A 271 12.34 -18.61 -24.68
C ALA A 271 11.27 -18.94 -23.64
N ARG A 272 11.69 -19.29 -22.42
CA ARG A 272 10.73 -19.49 -21.33
C ARG A 272 10.01 -18.17 -21.03
N PRO A 273 8.84 -18.19 -20.38
CA PRO A 273 8.30 -16.98 -19.78
C PRO A 273 9.28 -16.43 -18.73
N GLY A 274 9.21 -15.12 -18.47
CA GLY A 274 9.95 -14.51 -17.36
C GLY A 274 9.51 -15.05 -16.00
N ILE A 275 10.15 -14.58 -14.93
CA ILE A 275 9.82 -15.01 -13.57
C ILE A 275 8.35 -14.66 -13.25
N PRO A 276 7.48 -15.61 -12.87
CA PRO A 276 6.10 -15.31 -12.52
C PRO A 276 6.02 -14.55 -11.19
N VAL A 277 5.05 -13.65 -11.04
CA VAL A 277 4.80 -12.89 -9.82
C VAL A 277 3.34 -13.02 -9.44
N ARG A 278 3.06 -13.67 -8.30
CA ARG A 278 1.70 -13.79 -7.75
C ARG A 278 1.50 -12.74 -6.68
N VAL A 279 0.37 -12.03 -6.74
CA VAL A 279 0.02 -11.00 -5.77
C VAL A 279 -1.39 -11.24 -5.25
N ARG A 280 -1.55 -11.17 -3.94
CA ARG A 280 -2.84 -11.41 -3.27
C ARG A 280 -3.08 -10.34 -2.22
N LEU A 281 -4.28 -9.77 -2.23
CA LEU A 281 -4.74 -8.80 -1.24
C LEU A 281 -5.74 -9.48 -0.32
N PHE A 282 -5.58 -9.31 1.00
CA PHE A 282 -6.48 -9.87 2.01
C PHE A 282 -6.91 -8.82 3.02
N ALA A 283 -7.99 -9.10 3.73
CA ALA A 283 -8.37 -8.35 4.91
C ALA A 283 -8.92 -9.25 6.02
N ALA A 284 -8.70 -8.85 7.26
CA ALA A 284 -9.34 -9.43 8.45
C ALA A 284 -10.31 -8.40 9.05
N THR A 285 -11.35 -8.85 9.74
CA THR A 285 -12.35 -7.97 10.36
C THR A 285 -12.14 -7.86 11.86
N THR A 286 -12.74 -6.86 12.50
CA THR A 286 -12.73 -6.73 13.97
C THR A 286 -13.45 -7.89 14.67
N ALA A 287 -14.34 -8.60 13.97
CA ALA A 287 -15.00 -9.81 14.47
C ALA A 287 -14.09 -11.06 14.42
N GLU A 288 -13.18 -11.14 13.45
CA GLU A 288 -12.27 -12.27 13.23
C GLU A 288 -10.85 -11.75 12.87
N PRO A 289 -10.16 -11.05 13.79
CA PRO A 289 -8.90 -10.37 13.45
C PRO A 289 -7.75 -11.33 13.10
N GLY A 290 -7.84 -12.60 13.51
CA GLY A 290 -6.88 -13.65 13.15
C GLY A 290 -7.20 -14.40 11.86
N VAL A 291 -8.32 -14.11 11.18
CA VAL A 291 -8.75 -14.81 9.96
C VAL A 291 -8.80 -13.82 8.80
N ALA A 292 -7.80 -13.91 7.91
CA ALA A 292 -7.75 -13.08 6.72
C ALA A 292 -8.52 -13.73 5.55
N ARG A 293 -9.37 -12.95 4.89
CA ARG A 293 -10.16 -13.36 3.71
C ARG A 293 -9.59 -12.70 2.44
N PRO A 294 -9.52 -13.43 1.31
CA PRO A 294 -9.02 -12.87 0.06
C PRO A 294 -9.97 -11.78 -0.47
N LEU A 295 -9.39 -10.68 -0.96
CA LEU A 295 -10.08 -9.61 -1.68
C LEU A 295 -9.79 -9.67 -3.18
N ILE A 296 -8.52 -9.87 -3.55
CA ILE A 296 -8.05 -9.96 -4.95
C ILE A 296 -6.88 -10.91 -5.02
N GLU A 297 -6.78 -11.63 -6.13
CA GLU A 297 -5.60 -12.39 -6.51
C GLU A 297 -5.30 -12.20 -8.00
N ALA A 298 -4.03 -12.02 -8.33
CA ALA A 298 -3.55 -11.87 -9.70
C ALA A 298 -2.17 -12.53 -9.88
N GLU A 299 -1.87 -12.93 -11.11
CA GLU A 299 -0.57 -13.47 -11.51
C GLU A 299 -0.07 -12.69 -12.73
N TYR A 300 1.19 -12.25 -12.66
CA TYR A 300 1.88 -11.47 -13.68
C TYR A 300 3.17 -12.18 -14.09
N GLN A 301 3.74 -11.78 -15.21
CA GLN A 301 5.11 -12.13 -15.59
C GLN A 301 6.06 -10.98 -15.23
N ALA A 302 7.35 -11.27 -15.01
CA ALA A 302 8.37 -10.25 -14.77
C ALA A 302 8.38 -9.15 -15.84
N ASP A 303 8.16 -9.51 -17.11
CA ASP A 303 8.12 -8.56 -18.22
C ASP A 303 6.87 -7.66 -18.20
N ASP A 304 5.83 -8.02 -17.43
CA ASP A 304 4.69 -7.13 -17.17
C ASP A 304 5.03 -6.06 -16.14
N LEU A 305 5.92 -6.37 -15.18
CA LEU A 305 6.11 -5.57 -13.96
C LEU A 305 7.41 -4.78 -13.89
N VAL A 306 8.53 -5.27 -14.45
CA VAL A 306 9.85 -4.62 -14.29
C VAL A 306 9.82 -3.17 -14.79
N GLY A 307 10.19 -2.19 -13.97
CA GLY A 307 10.08 -0.77 -14.34
C GLY A 307 8.69 -0.19 -14.41
N ARG A 308 7.69 -0.95 -13.96
CA ARG A 308 6.33 -0.49 -13.73
C ARG A 308 6.01 -0.61 -12.24
N GLN A 309 4.93 0.01 -11.84
CA GLN A 309 4.42 0.04 -10.48
C GLN A 309 3.13 -0.75 -10.44
N LEU A 310 3.10 -1.79 -9.60
CA LEU A 310 1.86 -2.48 -9.27
C LEU A 310 1.17 -1.71 -8.14
N MET A 311 0.13 -0.97 -8.48
CA MET A 311 -0.68 -0.19 -7.57
C MET A 311 -1.69 -1.09 -6.85
N VAL A 312 -1.75 -0.97 -5.54
CA VAL A 312 -2.83 -1.48 -4.68
C VAL A 312 -3.67 -0.27 -4.27
N ALA A 313 -4.88 -0.18 -4.80
CA ALA A 313 -5.75 0.97 -4.61
C ALA A 313 -7.16 0.55 -4.20
N PHE A 314 -7.87 1.45 -3.52
CA PHE A 314 -9.26 1.29 -3.13
C PHE A 314 -10.06 2.39 -3.82
N ARG A 315 -10.69 2.07 -4.95
CA ARG A 315 -11.43 3.05 -5.74
C ARG A 315 -12.82 3.25 -5.15
N PRO A 316 -13.24 4.45 -4.75
CA PRO A 316 -14.61 4.66 -4.31
C PRO A 316 -15.63 4.26 -5.39
N THR A 317 -16.79 3.77 -4.99
CA THR A 317 -17.88 3.43 -5.94
C THR A 317 -18.69 4.63 -6.42
N THR A 318 -18.44 5.81 -5.85
CA THR A 318 -19.12 7.05 -6.22
C THR A 318 -18.44 7.69 -7.43
N GLU A 319 -19.22 8.26 -8.34
CA GLU A 319 -18.72 9.00 -9.50
C GLU A 319 -17.77 10.15 -9.11
N MET A 320 -16.71 10.36 -9.91
CA MET A 320 -15.65 11.32 -9.58
C MET A 320 -16.18 12.75 -9.41
N ALA A 321 -17.09 13.18 -10.28
CA ALA A 321 -17.74 14.49 -10.18
C ALA A 321 -18.53 14.70 -8.87
N ARG A 322 -18.98 13.62 -8.23
CA ARG A 322 -19.63 13.66 -6.92
C ARG A 322 -18.62 13.51 -5.79
N LEU A 323 -17.59 12.66 -5.95
CA LEU A 323 -16.51 12.47 -4.98
C LEU A 323 -15.80 13.79 -4.65
N ILE A 324 -15.52 14.62 -5.65
CA ILE A 324 -14.90 15.95 -5.48
C ILE A 324 -15.79 16.92 -4.69
N ARG A 325 -17.01 16.51 -4.29
CA ARG A 325 -17.93 17.31 -3.47
C ARG A 325 -18.30 16.64 -2.14
N LEU A 326 -17.78 15.45 -1.88
CA LEU A 326 -18.04 14.71 -0.66
C LEU A 326 -16.90 14.92 0.35
N ARG A 327 -17.23 14.91 1.64
CA ARG A 327 -16.20 14.82 2.67
C ARG A 327 -15.66 13.39 2.64
N PRO A 328 -14.35 13.16 2.85
CA PRO A 328 -13.77 11.80 2.86
C PRO A 328 -14.54 10.83 3.77
N ARG A 329 -15.00 11.29 4.94
CA ARG A 329 -15.80 10.50 5.89
C ARG A 329 -17.17 10.03 5.38
N ASP A 330 -17.70 10.65 4.32
CA ASP A 330 -18.99 10.29 3.72
C ASP A 330 -18.83 9.21 2.63
N VAL A 331 -17.59 8.85 2.27
CA VAL A 331 -17.28 7.77 1.32
C VAL A 331 -17.14 6.44 2.07
N GLY A 332 -18.13 5.57 1.92
CA GLY A 332 -18.24 4.33 2.71
C GLY A 332 -18.00 3.02 1.95
N THR A 333 -17.80 3.07 0.63
CA THR A 333 -17.71 1.87 -0.23
C THR A 333 -16.64 2.04 -1.30
N PHE A 334 -15.82 1.00 -1.47
CA PHE A 334 -14.62 0.99 -2.29
C PHE A 334 -14.55 -0.30 -3.10
N ILE A 335 -13.96 -0.28 -4.28
CA ILE A 335 -13.57 -1.44 -5.05
C ILE A 335 -12.05 -1.57 -4.87
N PRO A 336 -11.56 -2.65 -4.25
CA PRO A 336 -10.13 -2.89 -4.20
C PRO A 336 -9.66 -3.21 -5.63
N MET A 337 -8.47 -2.73 -5.99
CA MET A 337 -7.88 -2.93 -7.31
C MET A 337 -6.37 -3.20 -7.23
N LEU A 338 -5.91 -4.09 -8.10
CA LEU A 338 -4.52 -4.22 -8.51
C LEU A 338 -4.39 -3.66 -9.93
N ALA A 339 -3.55 -2.65 -10.13
CA ALA A 339 -3.37 -2.02 -11.44
C ALA A 339 -1.89 -1.77 -11.74
N VAL A 340 -1.45 -2.05 -12.96
CA VAL A 340 -0.07 -1.80 -13.39
C VAL A 340 0.01 -0.44 -14.07
N ASN A 341 0.91 0.42 -13.59
CA ASN A 341 1.19 1.74 -14.17
C ASN A 341 2.68 1.87 -14.50
N GLY A 342 3.03 2.53 -15.60
CA GLY A 342 4.43 2.85 -15.87
C GLY A 342 4.73 3.19 -17.33
N PRO A 343 5.99 3.52 -17.64
CA PRO A 343 6.42 3.87 -18.98
C PRO A 343 6.12 2.77 -20.01
N GLY A 344 5.72 3.18 -21.22
CA GLY A 344 5.51 2.27 -22.36
C GLY A 344 4.35 1.28 -22.19
N LEU A 345 3.39 1.58 -21.31
CA LEU A 345 2.16 0.82 -21.16
C LEU A 345 1.00 1.58 -21.81
N ASP A 346 0.40 1.00 -22.86
CA ASP A 346 -0.82 1.54 -23.45
C ASP A 346 -2.07 1.18 -22.64
N ALA A 347 -3.18 1.86 -22.92
CA ALA A 347 -4.42 1.71 -22.16
C ALA A 347 -5.04 0.30 -22.25
N GLU A 348 -4.91 -0.38 -23.39
CA GLU A 348 -5.45 -1.73 -23.57
C GLU A 348 -4.65 -2.76 -22.77
N THR A 349 -3.33 -2.67 -22.81
CA THR A 349 -2.44 -3.52 -22.01
C THR A 349 -2.61 -3.23 -20.53
N ALA A 350 -2.71 -1.96 -20.12
CA ALA A 350 -2.97 -1.59 -18.73
C ALA A 350 -4.29 -2.18 -18.21
N LYS A 351 -5.35 -2.13 -19.03
CA LYS A 351 -6.65 -2.72 -18.72
C LYS A 351 -6.57 -4.26 -18.61
N GLY A 352 -5.80 -4.91 -19.48
CA GLY A 352 -5.58 -6.36 -19.43
C GLY A 352 -4.79 -6.83 -18.20
N LEU A 353 -3.97 -5.96 -17.62
CA LEU A 353 -3.18 -6.21 -16.40
C LEU A 353 -3.89 -5.70 -15.12
N ALA A 354 -5.08 -5.12 -15.23
CA ALA A 354 -5.82 -4.61 -14.08
C ALA A 354 -6.82 -5.65 -13.55
N HIS A 355 -6.84 -5.84 -12.24
CA HIS A 355 -7.75 -6.75 -11.54
C HIS A 355 -8.51 -6.01 -10.46
N SER A 356 -9.84 -6.18 -10.42
CA SER A 356 -10.70 -5.61 -9.38
C SER A 356 -11.35 -6.71 -8.56
N GLY A 357 -11.43 -6.52 -7.25
CA GLY A 357 -12.21 -7.37 -6.36
C GLY A 357 -13.68 -6.95 -6.26
N PRO A 358 -14.48 -7.66 -5.44
CA PRO A 358 -15.83 -7.21 -5.08
C PRO A 358 -15.76 -5.87 -4.34
N ALA A 359 -16.83 -5.08 -4.41
CA ALA A 359 -16.90 -3.85 -3.64
C ALA A 359 -16.88 -4.18 -2.14
N ILE A 360 -16.21 -3.37 -1.33
CA ILE A 360 -16.06 -3.53 0.10
C ILE A 360 -16.48 -2.25 0.80
N THR A 361 -16.82 -2.36 2.07
CA THR A 361 -17.22 -1.21 2.90
C THR A 361 -16.22 -0.96 4.00
N LEU A 362 -16.21 0.26 4.56
CA LEU A 362 -15.36 0.58 5.72
C LEU A 362 -15.61 -0.34 6.92
N ASP A 363 -16.79 -0.95 6.98
CA ASP A 363 -17.24 -1.79 8.08
C ASP A 363 -16.87 -3.28 7.91
N GLY A 364 -16.08 -3.60 6.88
CA GLY A 364 -15.58 -4.95 6.61
C GLY A 364 -16.50 -5.85 5.78
N GLN A 365 -17.60 -5.30 5.25
CA GLN A 365 -18.54 -6.07 4.42
C GLN A 365 -18.06 -6.18 2.98
N VAL A 366 -18.36 -7.31 2.34
CA VAL A 366 -18.11 -7.59 0.92
C VAL A 366 -19.43 -7.51 0.15
N ILE A 367 -19.45 -6.78 -0.95
CA ILE A 367 -20.58 -6.54 -1.83
C ILE A 367 -20.24 -7.13 -3.20
N GLU A 368 -20.94 -8.19 -3.58
CA GLU A 368 -20.83 -8.87 -4.87
C GLU A 368 -22.04 -8.51 -5.72
N ALA A 369 -21.84 -8.14 -6.99
CA ALA A 369 -22.92 -7.84 -7.91
C ALA A 369 -22.77 -8.69 -9.18
N GLY A 370 -23.82 -9.42 -9.56
CA GLY A 370 -23.85 -10.27 -10.75
C GLY A 370 -25.26 -10.79 -11.07
N ASP A 371 -25.59 -10.99 -12.35
CA ASP A 371 -26.87 -11.55 -12.83
C ASP A 371 -28.15 -10.95 -12.21
N GLY A 372 -28.16 -9.64 -11.98
CA GLY A 372 -29.31 -8.93 -11.38
C GLY A 372 -29.48 -9.14 -9.86
N ALA A 373 -28.53 -9.81 -9.19
CA ALA A 373 -28.46 -9.94 -7.75
C ALA A 373 -27.27 -9.14 -7.18
N VAL A 374 -27.51 -8.46 -6.08
CA VAL A 374 -26.45 -7.86 -5.25
C VAL A 374 -26.40 -8.64 -3.95
N LEU A 375 -25.26 -9.26 -3.64
CA LEU A 375 -25.01 -9.96 -2.38
C LEU A 375 -24.21 -9.06 -1.46
N VAL A 376 -24.61 -8.93 -0.19
CA VAL A 376 -23.82 -8.31 0.88
C VAL A 376 -23.45 -9.41 1.87
N ASP A 377 -22.16 -9.68 2.02
CA ASP A 377 -21.61 -10.81 2.79
C ASP A 377 -22.22 -12.15 2.37
N GLY A 378 -22.34 -12.36 1.05
CA GLY A 378 -22.94 -13.56 0.45
C GLY A 378 -24.47 -13.58 0.45
N GLU A 379 -25.13 -12.50 0.91
CA GLU A 379 -26.57 -12.48 1.10
C GLU A 379 -27.32 -11.51 0.17
N PRO A 380 -28.38 -11.94 -0.54
CA PRO A 380 -29.01 -11.14 -1.58
C PRO A 380 -29.83 -9.95 -1.04
N LEU A 381 -29.57 -8.77 -1.59
CA LEU A 381 -30.45 -7.61 -1.62
C LEU A 381 -31.45 -7.74 -2.77
N GLU A 382 -32.67 -7.27 -2.55
CA GLU A 382 -33.63 -7.09 -3.64
C GLU A 382 -33.25 -5.84 -4.42
N VAL A 383 -32.78 -6.00 -5.65
CA VAL A 383 -32.49 -4.87 -6.53
C VAL A 383 -33.72 -4.67 -7.41
N PRO A 384 -34.47 -3.57 -7.26
CA PRO A 384 -35.59 -3.30 -8.17
C PRO A 384 -35.06 -3.18 -9.61
N ALA A 385 -35.84 -3.65 -10.59
CA ALA A 385 -35.46 -3.69 -12.01
C ALA A 385 -35.19 -2.30 -12.61
N GLU A 386 -35.72 -1.24 -11.99
CA GLU A 386 -35.41 0.17 -12.25
C GLU A 386 -35.28 0.92 -10.92
N ASP A 387 -34.36 1.89 -10.84
CA ASP A 387 -34.20 2.80 -9.70
C ASP A 387 -35.36 3.81 -9.70
N ASP A 388 -36.52 3.43 -9.17
CA ASP A 388 -37.69 4.30 -9.07
C ASP A 388 -37.55 5.24 -7.87
N ALA A 389 -37.16 6.49 -8.14
CA ALA A 389 -37.05 7.55 -7.14
C ALA A 389 -38.38 7.85 -6.40
N ARG A 390 -39.53 7.40 -6.93
CA ARG A 390 -40.85 7.52 -6.28
C ARG A 390 -41.27 6.25 -5.55
N ALA A 391 -40.43 5.22 -5.46
CA ALA A 391 -40.76 3.99 -4.77
C ALA A 391 -41.19 4.23 -3.31
N GLY A 392 -40.61 5.24 -2.67
CA GLY A 392 -40.94 5.71 -1.32
C GLY A 392 -42.32 6.37 -1.18
N ASP A 393 -42.96 6.83 -2.28
CA ASP A 393 -44.30 7.44 -2.25
C ASP A 393 -45.41 6.43 -1.89
N ARG A 394 -45.11 5.13 -2.00
CA ARG A 394 -46.02 4.04 -1.59
C ARG A 394 -46.11 3.89 -0.08
N VAL A 395 -45.20 4.49 0.67
CA VAL A 395 -45.11 4.37 2.12
C VAL A 395 -46.04 5.38 2.77
N ALA A 396 -46.94 4.89 3.62
CA ALA A 396 -47.84 5.72 4.41
C ALA A 396 -47.38 5.86 5.87
N LYS A 397 -46.68 4.85 6.40
CA LYS A 397 -46.13 4.84 7.76
C LYS A 397 -44.81 4.09 7.79
N ILE A 398 -43.88 4.61 8.60
CA ILE A 398 -42.65 3.91 8.98
C ILE A 398 -42.55 3.78 10.50
N GLU A 399 -41.91 2.72 10.99
CA GLU A 399 -41.46 2.60 12.38
C GLU A 399 -39.97 2.29 12.35
N VAL A 400 -39.23 2.88 13.29
CA VAL A 400 -37.77 2.73 13.37
C VAL A 400 -37.36 2.32 14.77
N ASP A 401 -36.59 1.24 14.86
CA ASP A 401 -35.87 0.84 16.06
C ASP A 401 -34.39 1.15 15.87
N VAL A 402 -33.78 1.81 16.85
CA VAL A 402 -32.36 2.19 16.84
C VAL A 402 -31.56 1.35 17.84
N ALA A 403 -30.36 0.92 17.44
CA ALA A 403 -29.41 0.24 18.30
C ALA A 403 -28.08 1.00 18.32
N GLY A 404 -27.81 1.68 19.44
CA GLY A 404 -26.62 2.53 19.64
C GLY A 404 -25.44 1.86 20.34
N GLY A 405 -25.55 0.58 20.72
CA GLY A 405 -24.50 -0.13 21.48
C GLY A 405 -23.15 -0.31 20.77
N THR A 406 -23.09 -0.05 19.46
CA THR A 406 -21.88 -0.11 18.62
C THR A 406 -21.39 1.28 18.18
N PHE A 407 -21.79 2.32 18.89
CA PHE A 407 -21.39 3.71 18.62
C PHE A 407 -19.88 3.85 18.33
N PRO A 408 -19.50 4.59 17.26
CA PRO A 408 -20.35 5.46 16.43
C PRO A 408 -21.09 4.76 15.29
N ASP A 409 -20.96 3.45 15.09
CA ASP A 409 -21.72 2.73 14.05
C ASP A 409 -23.11 2.38 14.60
N ILE A 410 -24.15 2.99 14.04
CA ILE A 410 -25.52 2.87 14.54
C ILE A 410 -26.34 2.05 13.55
N SER A 411 -27.07 1.07 14.08
CA SER A 411 -27.95 0.21 13.30
C SER A 411 -29.40 0.63 13.49
N LEU A 412 -30.13 0.71 12.37
CA LEU A 412 -31.55 1.01 12.32
C LEU A 412 -32.30 -0.17 11.71
N ARG A 413 -33.39 -0.58 12.35
CA ARG A 413 -34.35 -1.53 11.80
C ARG A 413 -35.62 -0.78 11.48
N VAL A 414 -36.10 -0.93 10.25
CA VAL A 414 -37.20 -0.10 9.74
C VAL A 414 -38.30 -0.99 9.17
N SER A 415 -39.53 -0.72 9.59
CA SER A 415 -40.73 -1.20 8.91
C SER A 415 -41.28 -0.07 8.04
N ALA A 416 -41.76 -0.42 6.85
CA ALA A 416 -42.47 0.51 5.98
C ALA A 416 -43.77 -0.16 5.54
N VAL A 417 -44.90 0.51 5.72
CA VAL A 417 -46.21 -0.01 5.34
C VAL A 417 -46.96 0.99 4.47
N ASP A 418 -47.78 0.47 3.56
CA ASP A 418 -48.67 1.27 2.74
C ASP A 418 -49.92 1.71 3.54
N SER A 419 -50.81 2.46 2.88
CA SER A 419 -52.06 2.94 3.49
C SER A 419 -53.02 1.82 3.92
N ALA A 420 -52.84 0.59 3.42
CA ALA A 420 -53.62 -0.58 3.80
C ALA A 420 -52.94 -1.39 4.93
N GLY A 421 -51.81 -0.92 5.46
CA GLY A 421 -51.02 -1.61 6.49
C GLY A 421 -50.21 -2.79 5.97
N LYS A 422 -50.08 -2.95 4.65
CA LYS A 422 -49.28 -4.02 4.04
C LYS A 422 -47.80 -3.61 3.99
N PRO A 423 -46.85 -4.51 4.26
CA PRO A 423 -45.43 -4.22 4.13
C PRO A 423 -45.07 -3.76 2.71
N VAL A 424 -44.36 -2.64 2.63
CA VAL A 424 -43.65 -2.20 1.42
C VAL A 424 -42.24 -2.78 1.52
N THR A 425 -41.82 -3.55 0.51
CA THR A 425 -40.48 -4.17 0.44
C THR A 425 -39.72 -3.68 -0.78
N GLY A 426 -38.41 -3.95 -0.85
CA GLY A 426 -37.59 -3.63 -2.02
C GLY A 426 -37.41 -2.12 -2.27
N LEU A 427 -37.51 -1.30 -1.22
CA LEU A 427 -37.19 0.14 -1.34
C LEU A 427 -35.67 0.28 -1.46
N PRO A 428 -35.17 1.14 -2.37
CA PRO A 428 -33.75 1.42 -2.46
C PRO A 428 -33.29 2.29 -1.28
N ALA A 429 -31.99 2.32 -1.00
CA ALA A 429 -31.42 3.17 0.05
C ALA A 429 -31.71 4.67 -0.17
N SER A 430 -31.79 5.09 -1.44
CA SER A 430 -32.14 6.45 -1.87
C SER A 430 -33.54 6.89 -1.46
N ALA A 431 -34.45 5.95 -1.15
CA ALA A 431 -35.80 6.27 -0.67
C ALA A 431 -35.82 6.77 0.78
N PHE A 432 -34.71 6.64 1.51
CA PHE A 432 -34.58 7.03 2.91
C PHE A 432 -33.69 8.28 3.04
N GLY A 433 -34.10 9.21 3.90
CA GLY A 433 -33.27 10.32 4.37
C GLY A 433 -33.06 10.21 5.87
N LEU A 434 -31.84 10.45 6.34
CA LEU A 434 -31.46 10.33 7.75
C LEU A 434 -30.94 11.65 8.29
N ALA A 435 -31.38 12.01 9.50
CA ALA A 435 -30.76 13.06 10.30
C ALA A 435 -30.60 12.63 11.77
N GLU A 436 -29.48 13.00 12.39
CA GLU A 436 -29.28 12.92 13.84
C GLU A 436 -29.06 14.33 14.36
N GLU A 437 -29.80 14.74 15.39
CA GLU A 437 -29.74 16.11 15.93
C GLU A 437 -29.85 17.19 14.83
N ARG A 438 -30.70 16.94 13.82
CA ARG A 438 -30.89 17.78 12.60
C ARG A 438 -29.71 17.81 11.62
N THR A 439 -28.60 17.15 11.94
CA THR A 439 -27.49 16.97 11.01
C THR A 439 -27.84 15.86 10.02
N LYS A 440 -27.90 16.18 8.72
CA LYS A 440 -28.11 15.17 7.68
C LYS A 440 -26.90 14.25 7.58
N LEU A 441 -27.15 12.95 7.58
CA LEU A 441 -26.12 11.92 7.52
C LEU A 441 -26.37 10.97 6.35
N GLY A 442 -25.29 10.41 5.82
CA GLY A 442 -25.38 9.30 4.88
C GLY A 442 -25.86 8.04 5.60
N LEU A 443 -26.64 7.22 4.89
CA LEU A 443 -27.09 5.91 5.36
C LEU A 443 -26.70 4.84 4.35
N ARG A 444 -26.49 3.62 4.84
CA ARG A 444 -26.25 2.42 4.06
C ARG A 444 -27.34 1.41 4.35
N MET A 445 -27.73 0.62 3.35
CA MET A 445 -28.71 -0.45 3.49
C MET A 445 -28.02 -1.81 3.41
N THR A 446 -28.29 -2.69 4.37
CA THR A 446 -27.71 -4.05 4.46
C THR A 446 -28.76 -5.15 4.29
N ALA A 447 -30.05 -4.81 4.36
CA ALA A 447 -31.17 -5.68 4.00
C ALA A 447 -32.37 -4.83 3.59
N ASN A 448 -33.21 -5.32 2.67
CA ASN A 448 -34.44 -4.65 2.21
C ASN A 448 -35.60 -5.61 1.89
N LYS A 449 -35.47 -6.88 2.28
CA LYS A 449 -36.50 -7.90 2.16
C LYS A 449 -36.53 -8.80 3.40
N PRO A 450 -37.71 -9.32 3.79
CA PRO A 450 -37.79 -10.35 4.82
C PRO A 450 -37.01 -11.60 4.39
N ARG A 451 -36.29 -12.23 5.32
CA ARG A 451 -35.56 -13.49 5.08
C ARG A 451 -36.03 -14.59 6.02
N PRO A 452 -35.98 -15.87 5.60
CA PRO A 452 -36.20 -16.97 6.51
C PRO A 452 -35.18 -16.93 7.66
N PRO A 453 -35.61 -17.07 8.92
CA PRO A 453 -34.72 -16.93 10.06
C PRO A 453 -33.70 -18.07 10.13
N ARG A 454 -32.42 -17.72 10.35
CA ARG A 454 -31.31 -18.61 10.71
C ARG A 454 -31.05 -18.49 12.20
N VAL A 455 -31.59 -19.41 12.99
CA VAL A 455 -31.50 -19.35 14.45
C VAL A 455 -30.33 -20.20 14.93
N MET A 456 -29.38 -19.58 15.63
CA MET A 456 -28.36 -20.33 16.40
C MET A 456 -28.85 -20.49 17.83
N LEU A 457 -29.18 -21.72 18.22
CA LEU A 457 -29.59 -22.04 19.59
C LEU A 457 -28.37 -22.46 20.41
N VAL A 458 -28.01 -21.65 21.40
CA VAL A 458 -26.91 -21.87 22.33
C VAL A 458 -27.46 -22.30 23.68
N LEU A 459 -27.09 -23.50 24.12
CA LEU A 459 -27.57 -24.08 25.37
C LEU A 459 -26.41 -24.22 26.36
N ASP A 460 -26.60 -23.68 27.55
CA ASP A 460 -25.70 -23.93 28.65
C ASP A 460 -26.00 -25.30 29.26
N ARG A 461 -25.01 -26.19 29.22
CA ARG A 461 -25.08 -27.52 29.82
C ARG A 461 -23.94 -27.72 30.82
N SER A 462 -23.39 -26.62 31.32
CA SER A 462 -22.39 -26.65 32.39
C SER A 462 -23.00 -27.19 33.68
N GLY A 463 -22.14 -27.62 34.60
CA GLY A 463 -22.58 -28.17 35.88
C GLY A 463 -23.29 -27.18 36.80
N SER A 464 -23.30 -25.87 36.51
CA SER A 464 -24.00 -24.85 37.30
C SER A 464 -25.50 -24.78 37.00
N ILE A 465 -25.96 -25.37 35.89
CA ILE A 465 -27.38 -25.41 35.52
C ILE A 465 -28.05 -26.62 36.17
N GLU A 466 -28.47 -26.46 37.43
CA GLU A 466 -29.15 -27.52 38.20
C GLU A 466 -30.67 -27.57 37.96
N THR A 467 -31.26 -26.48 37.46
CA THR A 467 -32.71 -26.33 37.23
C THR A 467 -32.98 -25.74 35.85
N GLY A 468 -34.02 -26.18 35.15
CA GLY A 468 -34.35 -25.71 33.80
C GLY A 468 -35.26 -26.66 33.01
N PRO A 469 -35.76 -26.25 31.84
CA PRO A 469 -36.52 -27.14 30.97
C PRO A 469 -35.59 -28.21 30.40
N GLU A 470 -36.12 -29.42 30.18
CA GLU A 470 -35.36 -30.49 29.53
C GLU A 470 -34.88 -30.01 28.14
N PRO A 471 -33.56 -29.95 27.88
CA PRO A 471 -33.01 -29.24 26.72
C PRO A 471 -33.51 -29.77 25.37
N VAL A 472 -33.71 -31.08 25.23
CA VAL A 472 -34.19 -31.69 23.98
C VAL A 472 -35.64 -31.31 23.72
N ALA A 473 -36.51 -31.37 24.74
CA ALA A 473 -37.90 -30.97 24.67
C ALA A 473 -38.05 -29.49 24.34
N PHE A 474 -37.30 -28.61 25.03
CA PHE A 474 -37.29 -27.18 24.74
C PHE A 474 -36.90 -26.88 23.29
N ALA A 475 -35.78 -27.43 22.83
CA ALA A 475 -35.29 -27.20 21.48
C ALA A 475 -36.25 -27.76 20.40
N THR A 476 -36.86 -28.92 20.67
CA THR A 476 -37.83 -29.54 19.76
C THR A 476 -39.10 -28.69 19.65
N GLU A 477 -39.63 -28.16 20.75
CA GLU A 477 -40.83 -27.32 20.73
C GLU A 477 -40.56 -25.95 20.09
N LEU A 478 -39.41 -25.33 20.37
CA LEU A 478 -38.98 -24.10 19.70
C LEU A 478 -38.90 -24.31 18.17
N ALA A 479 -38.24 -25.38 17.75
CA ALA A 479 -38.12 -25.74 16.34
C ALA A 479 -39.50 -25.99 15.70
N ARG A 480 -40.41 -26.67 16.40
CA ARG A 480 -41.78 -26.94 15.92
C ARG A 480 -42.53 -25.65 15.61
N ARG A 481 -42.54 -24.68 16.53
CA ARG A 481 -43.23 -23.40 16.30
C ARG A 481 -42.55 -22.55 15.24
N LEU A 482 -41.22 -22.51 15.25
CA LEU A 482 -40.44 -21.77 14.27
C LEU A 482 -40.70 -22.28 12.85
N PHE A 483 -40.56 -23.59 12.61
CA PHE A 483 -40.72 -24.18 11.28
C PHE A 483 -42.17 -24.18 10.80
N ALA A 484 -43.15 -24.30 11.70
CA ALA A 484 -44.56 -24.19 11.33
C ALA A 484 -44.91 -22.79 10.80
N ARG A 485 -44.29 -21.75 11.36
CA ARG A 485 -44.49 -20.37 10.91
C ARG A 485 -43.61 -19.99 9.72
N ASN A 486 -42.38 -20.47 9.72
CA ASN A 486 -41.37 -20.18 8.71
C ASN A 486 -40.83 -21.49 8.13
N PRO A 487 -41.50 -22.06 7.12
CA PRO A 487 -41.06 -23.31 6.49
C PRO A 487 -39.64 -23.26 5.91
N GLY A 488 -39.16 -22.06 5.56
CA GLY A 488 -37.79 -21.83 5.07
C GLY A 488 -36.73 -21.62 6.17
N ALA A 489 -37.11 -21.58 7.44
CA ALA A 489 -36.17 -21.32 8.53
C ALA A 489 -35.12 -22.44 8.67
N ALA A 490 -33.98 -22.08 9.25
CA ALA A 490 -32.87 -22.98 9.49
C ALA A 490 -32.44 -22.87 10.96
N MET A 491 -32.08 -24.00 11.57
CA MET A 491 -31.48 -23.98 12.91
C MET A 491 -30.07 -24.58 12.89
N GLY A 492 -29.19 -23.99 13.70
CA GLY A 492 -27.97 -24.61 14.21
C GLY A 492 -28.03 -24.69 15.73
N VAL A 493 -27.30 -25.63 16.33
CA VAL A 493 -27.26 -25.76 17.80
C VAL A 493 -25.83 -25.80 18.30
N MET A 494 -25.59 -25.21 19.46
CA MET A 494 -24.28 -25.13 20.10
C MET A 494 -24.41 -25.23 21.61
N ALA A 495 -23.41 -25.81 22.27
CA ALA A 495 -23.28 -25.77 23.72
C ALA A 495 -22.35 -24.63 24.15
N VAL A 496 -22.63 -23.98 25.29
CA VAL A 496 -21.70 -23.05 25.93
C VAL A 496 -20.38 -23.75 26.22
N SER A 497 -19.26 -23.14 25.84
CA SER A 497 -17.90 -23.71 25.88
C SER A 497 -17.85 -25.15 25.37
N GLY A 498 -18.53 -25.41 24.26
CA GLY A 498 -18.89 -26.77 23.88
C GLY A 498 -18.88 -27.08 22.39
N THR A 499 -19.45 -28.23 22.06
CA THR A 499 -19.61 -28.67 20.67
C THR A 499 -20.71 -27.88 19.94
N SER A 500 -20.59 -27.78 18.61
CA SER A 500 -21.65 -27.25 17.74
C SER A 500 -22.09 -28.31 16.75
N ARG A 501 -23.35 -28.26 16.30
CA ARG A 501 -23.95 -29.23 15.37
C ARG A 501 -24.89 -28.54 14.39
N GLY A 502 -24.87 -29.04 13.15
CA GLY A 502 -25.89 -28.76 12.15
C GLY A 502 -26.00 -27.28 11.77
N THR A 503 -24.88 -26.55 11.67
CA THR A 503 -24.77 -25.12 11.35
C THR A 503 -25.72 -24.70 10.22
N PHE A 504 -26.95 -24.32 10.57
CA PHE A 504 -28.08 -23.99 9.68
C PHE A 504 -28.47 -25.07 8.66
N THR A 505 -28.21 -26.33 8.97
CA THR A 505 -28.65 -27.48 8.16
C THR A 505 -29.86 -28.20 8.75
N LEU A 506 -30.26 -27.88 9.99
CA LEU A 506 -31.40 -28.52 10.66
C LEU A 506 -32.71 -27.88 10.20
N ARG A 507 -33.63 -28.71 9.70
CA ARG A 507 -34.90 -28.29 9.07
C ARG A 507 -36.14 -28.92 9.69
N THR A 508 -35.99 -29.84 10.64
CA THR A 508 -37.13 -30.52 11.28
C THR A 508 -36.99 -30.54 12.80
N PRO A 509 -38.09 -30.49 13.57
CA PRO A 509 -38.01 -30.49 15.02
C PRO A 509 -37.28 -31.71 15.61
N PRO A 510 -37.52 -32.96 15.14
CA PRO A 510 -36.79 -34.12 15.64
C PRO A 510 -35.28 -34.06 15.36
N ALA A 511 -34.86 -33.51 14.22
CA ALA A 511 -33.45 -33.35 13.90
C ALA A 511 -32.75 -32.35 14.83
N VAL A 512 -33.45 -31.27 15.20
CA VAL A 512 -32.96 -30.31 16.20
C VAL A 512 -32.81 -30.96 17.57
N GLY A 513 -33.83 -31.69 18.05
CA GLY A 513 -33.75 -32.41 19.32
C GLY A 513 -32.60 -33.43 19.35
N ALA A 514 -32.43 -34.22 18.28
CA ALA A 514 -31.32 -35.18 18.17
C ALA A 514 -29.94 -34.51 18.10
N ALA A 515 -29.84 -33.30 17.54
CA ALA A 515 -28.60 -32.53 17.55
C ALA A 515 -28.27 -32.02 18.96
N VAL A 516 -29.27 -31.51 19.69
CA VAL A 516 -29.13 -31.05 21.09
C VAL A 516 -28.73 -32.18 22.02
N GLY A 517 -29.32 -33.37 21.89
CA GLY A 517 -28.98 -34.53 22.72
C GLY A 517 -27.51 -34.96 22.64
N ARG A 518 -26.78 -34.53 21.61
CA ARG A 518 -25.35 -34.82 21.38
C ARG A 518 -24.43 -33.65 21.69
N LEU A 519 -24.95 -32.55 22.24
CA LEU A 519 -24.14 -31.42 22.67
C LEU A 519 -23.47 -31.71 24.02
N SER A 520 -22.24 -31.20 24.15
CA SER A 520 -21.43 -31.31 25.35
C SER A 520 -20.83 -29.94 25.68
N SER A 521 -20.98 -29.50 26.93
CA SER A 521 -20.35 -28.30 27.48
C SER A 521 -19.16 -28.68 28.35
N PHE A 522 -18.10 -27.86 28.33
CA PHE A 522 -16.89 -28.07 29.12
C PHE A 522 -16.60 -26.92 30.10
N GLY A 523 -17.47 -25.91 30.17
CA GLY A 523 -17.34 -24.74 31.05
C GLY A 523 -18.45 -23.71 30.78
N SER A 524 -18.32 -22.52 31.36
CA SER A 524 -19.31 -21.44 31.28
C SER A 524 -18.70 -20.14 30.72
N ASN A 525 -18.09 -20.18 29.52
CA ASN A 525 -17.59 -18.97 28.84
C ASN A 525 -18.68 -18.46 27.88
N ILE A 526 -19.56 -17.63 28.40
CA ILE A 526 -20.73 -17.04 27.72
C ILE A 526 -20.29 -16.13 26.59
N TRP A 527 -19.38 -15.19 26.87
CA TRP A 527 -18.94 -14.21 25.86
C TRP A 527 -18.20 -14.87 24.70
N GLU A 528 -17.37 -15.87 25.00
CA GLU A 528 -16.66 -16.67 23.99
C GLU A 528 -17.63 -17.46 23.12
N SER A 529 -18.63 -18.08 23.75
CA SER A 529 -19.66 -18.85 23.05
C SER A 529 -20.50 -17.95 22.14
N LEU A 530 -20.90 -16.76 22.59
CA LEU A 530 -21.63 -15.81 21.76
C LEU A 530 -20.79 -15.29 20.60
N ALA A 531 -19.51 -14.95 20.83
CA ALA A 531 -18.60 -14.54 19.77
C ALA A 531 -18.44 -15.64 18.70
N ARG A 532 -18.29 -16.90 19.12
CA ARG A 532 -18.23 -18.06 18.22
C ARG A 532 -19.55 -18.33 17.50
N ALA A 533 -20.69 -18.11 18.15
CA ALA A 533 -22.00 -18.23 17.49
C ALA A 533 -22.13 -17.22 16.35
N ASN A 534 -21.64 -15.99 16.53
CA ASN A 534 -21.65 -14.96 15.49
C ASN A 534 -20.84 -15.36 14.24
N GLU A 535 -19.73 -16.07 14.39
CA GLU A 535 -18.89 -16.56 13.27
C GLU A 535 -19.67 -17.44 12.27
N SER A 536 -20.78 -18.06 12.71
CA SER A 536 -21.60 -18.89 11.84
C SER A 536 -22.57 -18.11 10.93
N GLY A 537 -22.71 -16.80 11.14
CA GLY A 537 -23.67 -15.94 10.42
C GLY A 537 -25.15 -16.22 10.72
N PRO A 538 -25.60 -16.33 11.98
CA PRO A 538 -27.02 -16.42 12.30
C PRO A 538 -27.77 -15.12 11.98
N THR A 539 -29.10 -15.15 11.86
CA THR A 539 -29.93 -13.93 11.90
C THR A 539 -30.25 -13.50 13.33
N VAL A 540 -30.23 -14.44 14.27
CA VAL A 540 -30.44 -14.25 15.71
C VAL A 540 -29.73 -15.37 16.47
N ILE A 541 -29.18 -15.04 17.63
CA ILE A 541 -28.70 -16.03 18.60
C ILE A 541 -29.73 -16.13 19.71
N VAL A 542 -30.15 -17.35 20.04
CA VAL A 542 -30.98 -17.64 21.21
C VAL A 542 -30.09 -18.37 22.20
N ILE A 543 -29.82 -17.76 23.35
CA ILE A 543 -28.99 -18.37 24.39
C ILE A 543 -29.81 -18.62 25.65
N ALA A 544 -29.68 -19.82 26.21
CA ALA A 544 -30.29 -20.20 27.49
C ALA A 544 -29.19 -20.57 28.49
N SER A 545 -29.05 -19.79 29.57
CA SER A 545 -27.94 -19.88 30.54
C SER A 545 -28.29 -19.14 31.85
N ASP A 546 -27.48 -19.36 32.89
CA ASP A 546 -27.42 -18.54 34.11
C ASP A 546 -26.58 -17.26 33.91
N PHE A 547 -25.91 -17.11 32.76
CA PHE A 547 -25.03 -15.98 32.42
C PHE A 547 -23.85 -15.76 33.39
N GLN A 548 -23.45 -16.80 34.12
CA GLN A 548 -22.25 -16.78 34.93
C GLN A 548 -21.01 -17.07 34.08
N ASP A 549 -20.37 -16.00 33.61
CA ASP A 549 -19.19 -16.09 32.75
C ASP A 549 -17.91 -16.40 33.55
N GLN A 550 -17.12 -17.37 33.09
CA GLN A 550 -15.88 -17.81 33.74
C GLN A 550 -14.61 -17.09 33.23
N GLU A 551 -14.68 -16.22 32.21
CA GLU A 551 -13.51 -15.50 31.73
C GLU A 551 -13.15 -14.36 32.69
N THR A 552 -12.00 -14.48 33.35
CA THR A 552 -11.54 -13.53 34.36
C THR A 552 -10.52 -12.51 33.82
N ARG A 553 -9.97 -12.72 32.61
CA ARG A 553 -9.00 -11.79 32.04
C ARG A 553 -9.71 -10.61 31.38
N ALA A 554 -9.54 -9.43 31.98
CA ALA A 554 -10.19 -8.19 31.56
C ALA A 554 -10.01 -7.88 30.06
N GLU A 555 -8.79 -8.01 29.52
CA GLU A 555 -8.50 -7.71 28.11
C GLU A 555 -9.26 -8.63 27.15
N ARG A 556 -9.26 -9.95 27.42
CA ARG A 556 -9.97 -10.92 26.59
C ARG A 556 -11.48 -10.76 26.70
N LEU A 557 -11.97 -10.50 27.90
CA LEU A 557 -13.39 -10.24 28.13
C LEU A 557 -13.85 -8.99 27.36
N ALA A 558 -13.05 -7.92 27.35
CA ALA A 558 -13.32 -6.73 26.55
C ALA A 558 -13.33 -7.04 25.04
N GLY A 559 -12.36 -7.82 24.55
CA GLY A 559 -12.32 -8.26 23.15
C GLY A 559 -13.54 -9.08 22.75
N LEU A 560 -13.94 -10.04 23.57
CA LEU A 560 -15.13 -10.86 23.34
C LEU A 560 -16.42 -10.03 23.35
N ARG A 561 -16.56 -9.09 24.30
CA ARG A 561 -17.70 -8.16 24.34
C ARG A 561 -17.82 -7.33 23.07
N ALA A 562 -16.71 -6.81 22.56
CA ALA A 562 -16.69 -6.08 21.30
C ALA A 562 -17.14 -6.96 20.12
N ARG A 563 -16.63 -8.19 20.02
CA ARG A 563 -17.03 -9.17 18.99
C ARG A 563 -18.51 -9.56 19.07
N VAL A 564 -19.06 -9.65 20.28
CA VAL A 564 -20.50 -9.92 20.48
C VAL A 564 -21.35 -8.72 20.08
N GLY A 565 -20.96 -7.50 20.49
CA GLY A 565 -21.67 -6.27 20.14
C GLY A 565 -21.71 -5.99 18.63
N ALA A 566 -20.64 -6.34 17.90
CA ALA A 566 -20.60 -6.22 16.44
C ALA A 566 -21.46 -7.26 15.69
N GLY A 567 -22.00 -8.27 16.37
CA GLY A 567 -22.73 -9.39 15.79
C GLY A 567 -24.25 -9.19 15.68
N VAL A 568 -24.99 -10.31 15.72
CA VAL A 568 -26.46 -10.27 15.60
C VAL A 568 -27.16 -10.13 16.96
N PRO A 569 -28.44 -9.71 16.98
CA PRO A 569 -29.20 -9.61 18.21
C PRO A 569 -29.27 -10.93 18.97
N VAL A 570 -29.20 -10.84 20.30
CA VAL A 570 -29.27 -12.00 21.20
C VAL A 570 -30.60 -12.00 21.97
N VAL A 571 -31.32 -13.13 21.90
CA VAL A 571 -32.42 -13.45 22.83
C VAL A 571 -31.80 -14.18 24.01
N ALA A 572 -31.68 -13.48 25.13
CA ALA A 572 -31.01 -13.95 26.34
C ALA A 572 -32.02 -14.51 27.34
N ILE A 573 -32.09 -15.84 27.46
CA ILE A 573 -33.02 -16.57 28.34
C ILE A 573 -32.31 -16.94 29.64
N GLY A 574 -32.72 -16.29 30.73
CA GLY A 574 -32.20 -16.56 32.06
C GLY A 574 -32.79 -17.85 32.67
N ILE A 575 -31.90 -18.77 33.04
CA ILE A 575 -32.22 -20.04 33.70
C ILE A 575 -31.48 -20.10 35.04
N GLY A 576 -32.19 -20.48 36.11
CA GLY A 576 -31.59 -20.64 37.44
C GLY A 576 -31.15 -19.31 38.08
N ASP A 577 -29.98 -19.31 38.72
CA ASP A 577 -29.39 -18.16 39.41
C ASP A 577 -28.68 -17.21 38.43
N VAL A 578 -29.50 -16.38 37.78
CA VAL A 578 -29.08 -15.54 36.66
C VAL A 578 -28.22 -14.35 37.08
N ASN A 579 -27.07 -14.17 36.44
CA ASN A 579 -26.31 -12.93 36.47
C ASN A 579 -26.98 -11.86 35.60
N ALA A 580 -27.86 -11.07 36.23
CA ALA A 580 -28.64 -10.03 35.57
C ALA A 580 -27.78 -8.93 34.92
N ALA A 581 -26.59 -8.64 35.45
CA ALA A 581 -25.69 -7.62 34.91
C ALA A 581 -25.11 -8.07 33.55
N THR A 582 -24.60 -9.31 33.48
CA THR A 582 -24.10 -9.89 32.22
C THR A 582 -25.21 -9.98 31.18
N GLN A 583 -26.39 -10.46 31.57
CA GLN A 583 -27.54 -10.58 30.67
C GLN A 583 -27.97 -9.21 30.11
N ALA A 584 -28.08 -8.19 30.97
CA ALA A 584 -28.43 -6.83 30.56
C ALA A 584 -27.37 -6.23 29.63
N GLN A 585 -26.09 -6.49 29.88
CA GLN A 585 -25.01 -6.04 29.02
C GLN A 585 -25.10 -6.66 27.63
N ILE A 586 -25.29 -7.97 27.50
CA ILE A 586 -25.46 -8.66 26.21
C ILE A 586 -26.62 -8.04 25.42
N VAL A 587 -27.75 -7.81 26.08
CA VAL A 587 -28.95 -7.23 25.45
C VAL A 587 -28.69 -5.81 24.96
N ARG A 588 -28.04 -4.96 25.78
CA ARG A 588 -27.67 -3.59 25.39
C ARG A 588 -26.69 -3.58 24.22
N SER A 589 -25.65 -4.41 24.25
CA SER A 589 -24.61 -4.43 23.21
C SER A 589 -25.11 -4.95 21.87
N THR A 590 -26.10 -5.85 21.86
CA THR A 590 -26.58 -6.52 20.63
C THR A 590 -27.92 -5.98 20.11
N GLY A 591 -28.58 -5.10 20.86
CA GLY A 591 -29.96 -4.67 20.56
C GLY A 591 -30.96 -5.84 20.64
N GLY A 592 -30.68 -6.78 21.55
CA GLY A 592 -31.43 -8.01 21.77
C GLY A 592 -32.61 -7.84 22.74
N VAL A 593 -33.05 -8.95 23.36
CA VAL A 593 -34.06 -8.93 24.43
C VAL A 593 -33.70 -9.95 25.51
N ALA A 594 -34.03 -9.64 26.77
CA ALA A 594 -33.92 -10.58 27.88
C ALA A 594 -35.29 -11.17 28.21
N THR A 595 -35.32 -12.45 28.56
CA THR A 595 -36.47 -13.11 29.19
C THR A 595 -35.98 -13.96 30.36
N GLN A 596 -36.88 -14.28 31.28
CA GLN A 596 -36.62 -15.15 32.42
C GLN A 596 -37.54 -16.37 32.36
N GLY A 597 -37.01 -17.51 32.80
CA GLY A 597 -37.84 -18.65 33.21
C GLY A 597 -37.48 -19.97 32.54
N SER A 598 -37.91 -21.03 33.19
CA SER A 598 -37.80 -22.42 32.74
C SER A 598 -39.01 -22.93 31.96
N ASP A 599 -40.00 -22.06 31.72
CA ASP A 599 -41.23 -22.39 31.01
C ASP A 599 -41.01 -22.36 29.49
N VAL A 600 -41.23 -23.51 28.86
CA VAL A 600 -41.02 -23.71 27.42
C VAL A 600 -41.93 -22.78 26.61
N ASP A 601 -43.20 -22.63 26.97
CA ASP A 601 -44.17 -21.86 26.21
C ASP A 601 -43.89 -20.36 26.23
N ARG A 602 -43.59 -19.81 27.41
CA ARG A 602 -43.25 -18.40 27.60
C ARG A 602 -41.96 -18.03 26.89
N THR A 603 -40.96 -18.90 26.98
CA THR A 603 -39.63 -18.69 26.37
C THR A 603 -39.70 -18.77 24.85
N VAL A 604 -40.45 -19.74 24.32
CA VAL A 604 -40.73 -19.83 22.90
C VAL A 604 -41.55 -18.63 22.42
N ALA A 605 -42.56 -18.18 23.18
CA ALA A 605 -43.36 -17.00 22.82
C ALA A 605 -42.54 -15.70 22.77
N ALA A 606 -41.59 -15.50 23.70
CA ALA A 606 -40.70 -14.35 23.67
C ALA A 606 -39.77 -14.37 22.45
N THR A 607 -39.21 -15.53 22.12
CA THR A 607 -38.39 -15.73 20.91
C THR A 607 -39.23 -15.52 19.64
N ASP A 608 -40.46 -16.04 19.62
CA ASP A 608 -41.42 -15.90 18.53
C ASP A 608 -41.79 -14.43 18.29
N ALA A 609 -42.07 -13.68 19.36
CA ALA A 609 -42.39 -12.25 19.31
C ALA A 609 -41.21 -11.40 18.83
N PHE A 610 -39.99 -11.76 19.23
CA PHE A 610 -38.78 -11.10 18.72
C PHE A 610 -38.60 -11.37 17.23
N LEU A 611 -38.68 -12.63 16.81
CA LEU A 611 -38.59 -13.04 15.41
C LEU A 611 -39.68 -12.39 14.54
N ARG A 612 -40.92 -12.29 15.04
CA ARG A 612 -42.00 -11.53 14.38
C ARG A 612 -41.60 -10.10 14.13
N ARG A 613 -41.11 -9.39 15.15
CA ARG A 613 -40.64 -8.00 14.98
C ARG A 613 -39.53 -7.88 13.92
N GLN A 614 -38.64 -8.86 13.84
CA GLN A 614 -37.62 -8.90 12.79
C GLN A 614 -38.20 -9.16 11.39
N GLU A 615 -39.26 -9.96 11.25
CA GLU A 615 -39.92 -10.26 9.97
C GLU A 615 -40.64 -9.02 9.37
N ILE A 616 -41.23 -8.17 10.21
CA ILE A 616 -41.96 -6.95 9.80
C ILE A 616 -41.06 -5.72 9.60
N GLN A 617 -39.77 -5.80 9.96
CA GLN A 617 -38.75 -4.77 9.71
C GLN A 617 -37.74 -5.27 8.67
N PRO A 618 -38.13 -5.37 7.38
CA PRO A 618 -37.28 -5.95 6.34
C PRO A 618 -36.05 -5.08 6.02
N TYR A 619 -36.07 -3.81 6.42
CA TYR A 619 -35.00 -2.87 6.17
C TYR A 619 -34.02 -2.84 7.34
N ARG A 620 -32.74 -3.08 7.03
CA ARG A 620 -31.64 -2.83 7.94
C ARG A 620 -30.79 -1.71 7.35
N LEU A 621 -30.73 -0.59 8.04
CA LEU A 621 -29.91 0.56 7.67
C LEU A 621 -28.79 0.74 8.70
N ARG A 622 -27.66 1.28 8.27
CA ARG A 622 -26.56 1.66 9.15
C ARG A 622 -26.08 3.06 8.82
N TYR A 623 -25.62 3.78 9.82
CA TYR A 623 -24.99 5.08 9.64
C TYR A 623 -23.92 5.29 10.71
N ARG A 624 -23.05 6.28 10.49
CA ARG A 624 -22.03 6.65 11.46
C ARG A 624 -22.42 7.95 12.16
N ALA A 625 -22.66 7.88 13.47
CA ALA A 625 -22.97 9.03 14.31
C ALA A 625 -21.73 9.92 14.53
N PRO A 626 -21.90 11.25 14.63
CA PRO A 626 -20.86 12.15 15.13
C PRO A 626 -20.40 11.76 16.54
N LEU A 627 -19.09 11.81 16.78
CA LEU A 627 -18.51 11.50 18.10
C LEU A 627 -18.95 12.50 19.17
N ASP A 628 -19.11 13.77 18.78
CA ASP A 628 -19.50 14.87 19.66
C ASP A 628 -21.01 15.05 19.73
N GLY A 629 -21.51 15.60 20.84
CA GLY A 629 -22.93 15.90 21.09
C GLY A 629 -23.48 15.26 22.38
N PRO A 630 -24.81 15.29 22.59
CA PRO A 630 -25.42 14.87 23.86
C PRO A 630 -25.30 13.36 24.13
N ALA A 631 -25.46 12.96 25.39
CA ALA A 631 -25.41 11.55 25.81
C ALA A 631 -26.63 10.75 25.33
N GLU A 632 -27.79 11.38 25.19
CA GLU A 632 -28.95 10.81 24.50
C GLU A 632 -29.07 11.45 23.12
N ARG A 633 -29.29 10.65 22.09
CA ARG A 633 -29.36 11.09 20.68
C ARG A 633 -30.70 10.78 20.09
N THR A 634 -31.23 11.70 19.29
CA THR A 634 -32.45 11.54 18.52
C THR A 634 -32.13 11.36 17.04
N VAL A 635 -32.58 10.24 16.50
CA VAL A 635 -32.50 9.89 15.08
C VAL A 635 -33.85 10.15 14.44
N SER A 636 -33.84 10.82 13.29
CA SER A 636 -35.02 11.03 12.43
C SER A 636 -34.78 10.38 11.08
N LEU A 637 -35.68 9.45 10.72
CA LEU A 637 -35.70 8.80 9.43
C LEU A 637 -36.90 9.33 8.63
N THR A 638 -36.67 9.65 7.37
CA THR A 638 -37.67 10.17 6.43
C THR A 638 -37.76 9.27 5.21
N VAL A 639 -38.96 9.08 4.66
CA VAL A 639 -39.21 8.28 3.45
C VAL A 639 -40.20 9.00 2.53
N GLY A 640 -39.94 8.98 1.22
CA GLY A 640 -40.86 9.48 0.18
C GLY A 640 -41.27 10.94 0.40
N LYS A 641 -42.58 11.22 0.38
CA LYS A 641 -43.18 12.56 0.56
C LYS A 641 -43.12 13.10 1.99
N GLY A 642 -42.08 12.78 2.75
CA GLY A 642 -41.86 13.30 4.10
C GLY A 642 -42.49 12.50 5.23
N VAL A 643 -42.80 11.22 5.01
CA VAL A 643 -43.20 10.32 6.11
C VAL A 643 -42.00 10.18 7.04
N THR A 644 -42.19 10.49 8.33
CA THR A 644 -41.08 10.61 9.28
C THR A 644 -41.32 9.71 10.50
N ALA A 645 -40.27 9.08 11.00
CA ALA A 645 -40.26 8.47 12.32
C ALA A 645 -38.98 8.85 13.07
N THR A 646 -39.06 8.80 14.40
CA THR A 646 -37.95 9.14 15.29
C THR A 646 -37.73 8.04 16.30
N ALA A 647 -36.46 7.83 16.67
CA ALA A 647 -36.10 6.98 17.80
C ALA A 647 -34.90 7.59 18.54
N THR A 648 -34.74 7.24 19.81
CA THR A 648 -33.63 7.71 20.64
C THR A 648 -32.73 6.57 21.09
N TYR A 649 -31.46 6.87 21.31
CA TYR A 649 -30.50 5.95 21.93
C TYR A 649 -29.53 6.69 22.84
N GLU A 650 -29.02 5.98 23.84
CA GLU A 650 -27.94 6.48 24.69
C GLU A 650 -26.58 6.13 24.09
N VAL A 651 -25.68 7.13 24.06
CA VAL A 651 -24.28 6.98 23.66
C VAL A 651 -23.54 6.27 24.79
N PRO A 652 -22.91 5.11 24.54
CA PRO A 652 -22.09 4.44 25.54
C PRO A 652 -20.94 5.33 26.01
N ALA A 653 -20.59 5.19 27.29
CA ALA A 653 -19.36 5.77 27.84
C ALA A 653 -18.15 5.31 27.01
N GLU A 654 -17.11 6.14 26.90
CA GLU A 654 -15.98 5.89 26.00
C GLU A 654 -15.34 4.50 26.20
N ALA A 655 -15.19 4.06 27.46
CA ALA A 655 -14.66 2.75 27.82
C ALA A 655 -15.59 1.57 27.44
N GLU A 656 -16.87 1.82 27.18
CA GLU A 656 -17.88 0.82 26.82
C GLU A 656 -18.20 0.80 25.32
N ARG A 657 -17.67 1.74 24.55
CA ARG A 657 -17.85 1.77 23.09
C ARG A 657 -17.15 0.57 22.48
N ALA A 658 -17.94 -0.32 21.88
CA ALA A 658 -17.38 -1.42 21.10
C ALA A 658 -16.72 -0.86 19.84
N THR A 659 -15.55 -1.40 19.47
CA THR A 659 -15.03 -1.21 18.11
C THR A 659 -16.07 -1.80 17.16
N GLY A 660 -16.78 -0.93 16.42
CA GLY A 660 -17.80 -1.35 15.47
C GLY A 660 -17.26 -2.36 14.45
N SER A 661 -18.17 -2.94 13.65
CA SER A 661 -17.75 -3.80 12.54
C SER A 661 -16.83 -2.99 11.62
N ALA A 662 -15.61 -3.45 11.43
CA ALA A 662 -14.62 -2.80 10.57
C ALA A 662 -13.58 -3.82 10.10
N PHE A 663 -12.71 -3.40 9.18
CA PHE A 663 -11.48 -4.14 8.93
C PHE A 663 -10.50 -3.93 10.09
N ALA A 664 -9.97 -5.04 10.61
CA ALA A 664 -8.92 -5.06 11.63
C ALA A 664 -7.53 -4.90 11.00
N GLY A 665 -7.34 -5.41 9.79
CA GLY A 665 -6.09 -5.27 9.05
C GLY A 665 -6.25 -5.61 7.56
N ILE A 666 -5.37 -5.01 6.75
CA ILE A 666 -5.25 -5.28 5.31
C ILE A 666 -3.83 -5.74 5.02
N TYR A 667 -3.73 -6.81 4.23
CA TYR A 667 -2.47 -7.52 4.01
C TYR A 667 -2.21 -7.69 2.52
N LEU A 668 -0.94 -7.50 2.14
CA LEU A 668 -0.45 -7.81 0.80
C LEU A 668 0.47 -9.02 0.88
N ALA A 669 0.16 -10.04 0.09
CA ALA A 669 1.08 -11.15 -0.15
C ALA A 669 1.66 -11.04 -1.56
N VAL A 670 2.97 -11.17 -1.66
CA VAL A 670 3.72 -11.20 -2.92
C VAL A 670 4.49 -12.50 -2.96
N ARG A 671 4.55 -13.16 -4.12
CA ARG A 671 5.43 -14.29 -4.39
C ARG A 671 6.12 -14.10 -5.74
N VAL A 672 7.45 -14.19 -5.77
CA VAL A 672 8.26 -14.07 -6.99
C VAL A 672 8.88 -15.43 -7.32
N GLY A 673 8.58 -15.99 -8.48
CA GLY A 673 9.06 -17.30 -8.91
C GLY A 673 8.67 -18.41 -7.94
N ASP A 674 9.63 -19.28 -7.63
CA ASP A 674 9.49 -20.42 -6.71
C ASP A 674 9.82 -20.03 -5.24
N GLU A 675 10.04 -18.75 -4.96
CA GLU A 675 10.40 -18.25 -3.63
C GLU A 675 9.24 -18.32 -2.64
N ARG A 676 9.56 -18.28 -1.34
CA ARG A 676 8.55 -18.21 -0.27
C ARG A 676 7.71 -16.94 -0.44
N GLU A 677 6.41 -17.05 -0.21
CA GLU A 677 5.50 -15.91 -0.23
C GLU A 677 5.75 -15.00 0.98
N VAL A 678 5.84 -13.70 0.72
CA VAL A 678 6.01 -12.67 1.74
C VAL A 678 4.67 -11.99 1.98
N VAL A 679 4.24 -11.95 3.24
CA VAL A 679 3.01 -11.27 3.66
C VAL A 679 3.38 -10.01 4.47
N ARG A 680 2.76 -8.88 4.14
CA ARG A 680 2.94 -7.60 4.83
C ARG A 680 1.60 -7.00 5.23
N VAL A 681 1.58 -6.39 6.41
CA VAL A 681 0.46 -5.57 6.87
C VAL A 681 0.58 -4.20 6.19
N LEU A 682 -0.38 -3.86 5.33
CA LEU A 682 -0.45 -2.52 4.73
C LEU A 682 -1.02 -1.50 5.73
N ALA A 683 -1.97 -1.94 6.56
CA ALA A 683 -2.54 -1.17 7.66
C ALA A 683 -3.24 -2.08 8.67
N GLY A 684 -3.31 -1.67 9.94
CA GLY A 684 -4.06 -2.35 10.99
C GLY A 684 -3.23 -3.39 11.76
N VAL A 685 -3.91 -4.37 12.37
CA VAL A 685 -3.24 -5.41 13.16
C VAL A 685 -2.77 -6.58 12.30
N ASP A 686 -1.59 -7.10 12.61
CA ASP A 686 -1.13 -8.38 12.07
C ASP A 686 -2.07 -9.51 12.52
N ARG A 687 -2.57 -10.29 11.55
CA ARG A 687 -3.50 -11.40 11.79
C ARG A 687 -2.87 -12.50 12.65
N ASP A 688 -1.59 -12.78 12.45
CA ASP A 688 -0.89 -13.89 13.10
C ASP A 688 -0.47 -13.50 14.53
N ARG A 689 -0.57 -12.20 14.85
CA ARG A 689 -0.30 -11.60 16.16
C ARG A 689 -1.55 -10.98 16.78
N ALA A 690 -2.73 -11.17 16.19
CA ALA A 690 -3.97 -10.66 16.74
C ALA A 690 -4.21 -11.27 18.13
N GLY A 691 -4.01 -10.47 19.17
CA GLY A 691 -4.24 -10.87 20.55
C GLY A 691 -5.72 -11.18 20.81
N ALA A 692 -6.01 -11.74 22.00
CA ALA A 692 -7.39 -12.02 22.40
C ALA A 692 -8.19 -10.77 22.82
N GLY A 693 -7.52 -9.61 22.91
CA GLY A 693 -8.13 -8.33 23.29
C GLY A 693 -8.85 -7.63 22.13
N PRO A 694 -9.50 -6.47 22.40
CA PRO A 694 -10.17 -5.70 21.37
C PRO A 694 -9.14 -5.13 20.37
N VAL A 695 -9.54 -5.04 19.10
CA VAL A 695 -8.72 -4.38 18.08
C VAL A 695 -8.59 -2.89 18.44
N PRO A 696 -7.36 -2.33 18.53
CA PRO A 696 -7.16 -0.93 18.85
C PRO A 696 -7.85 0.00 17.85
N ALA A 697 -8.49 1.07 18.33
CA ALA A 697 -9.15 2.06 17.47
C ALA A 697 -8.18 2.69 16.46
N ALA A 698 -6.92 2.91 16.88
CA ALA A 698 -5.86 3.40 15.99
C ALA A 698 -5.70 2.49 14.77
N ALA A 699 -5.65 1.16 14.96
CA ALA A 699 -5.49 0.20 13.87
C ALA A 699 -6.66 0.26 12.86
N VAL A 700 -7.90 0.44 13.34
CA VAL A 700 -9.06 0.64 12.46
C VAL A 700 -8.94 1.95 11.67
N GLU A 701 -8.47 3.02 12.29
CA GLU A 701 -8.22 4.30 11.60
C GLU A 701 -7.07 4.19 10.60
N GLU A 702 -6.05 3.36 10.84
CA GLU A 702 -5.01 3.08 9.84
C GLU A 702 -5.58 2.43 8.59
N VAL A 703 -6.45 1.42 8.77
CA VAL A 703 -7.11 0.74 7.65
C VAL A 703 -8.00 1.70 6.89
N ARG A 704 -8.73 2.58 7.58
CA ARG A 704 -9.49 3.66 6.93
C ARG A 704 -8.58 4.59 6.16
N GLY A 705 -7.46 5.00 6.74
CA GLY A 705 -6.45 5.80 6.06
C GLY A 705 -5.98 5.15 4.76
N LEU A 706 -5.70 3.84 4.78
CA LEU A 706 -5.29 3.08 3.61
C LEU A 706 -6.34 3.09 2.48
N MET A 707 -7.65 3.12 2.79
CA MET A 707 -8.72 3.22 1.77
C MET A 707 -8.65 4.53 0.96
N PHE A 708 -8.02 5.57 1.50
CA PHE A 708 -7.76 6.84 0.83
C PHE A 708 -6.27 7.06 0.54
N GLY A 709 -5.45 6.06 0.83
CA GLY A 709 -4.02 6.06 0.63
C GLY A 709 -3.63 5.38 -0.68
N THR A 710 -2.34 5.19 -0.83
CA THR A 710 -1.73 4.50 -1.97
C THR A 710 -0.74 3.47 -1.43
N ALA A 711 -0.87 2.21 -1.87
CA ALA A 711 0.19 1.23 -1.75
C ALA A 711 0.66 0.85 -3.15
N LEU A 712 1.96 0.66 -3.34
CA LEU A 712 2.49 0.17 -4.61
C LEU A 712 3.66 -0.76 -4.38
N VAL A 713 3.86 -1.69 -5.31
CA VAL A 713 5.06 -2.51 -5.38
C VAL A 713 5.81 -2.17 -6.67
N SER A 714 7.05 -1.72 -6.51
CA SER A 714 7.98 -1.49 -7.61
C SER A 714 8.82 -2.76 -7.83
N PHE A 715 8.97 -3.15 -9.09
CA PHE A 715 9.80 -4.29 -9.47
C PHE A 715 10.92 -3.84 -10.40
N GLU A 716 12.13 -4.31 -10.15
CA GLU A 716 13.27 -4.14 -11.05
C GLU A 716 13.98 -5.46 -11.27
N GLY A 717 14.48 -5.68 -12.48
CA GLY A 717 15.42 -6.76 -12.76
C GLY A 717 16.83 -6.32 -12.33
N ALA A 718 17.66 -6.01 -13.32
CA ALA A 718 18.86 -5.22 -13.07
C ALA A 718 18.51 -3.77 -12.69
N ALA A 719 19.23 -3.21 -11.73
CA ALA A 719 19.03 -1.83 -11.29
C ALA A 719 19.03 -0.83 -12.47
N PRO A 720 18.00 0.03 -12.59
CA PRO A 720 17.99 1.05 -13.63
C PRO A 720 19.12 2.07 -13.43
N SER A 721 19.64 2.57 -14.54
CA SER A 721 20.61 3.66 -14.53
C SER A 721 19.99 4.96 -14.01
N LEU A 722 20.86 5.93 -13.71
CA LEU A 722 20.45 7.27 -13.38
C LEU A 722 19.59 7.92 -14.47
N GLY A 723 20.06 7.84 -15.73
CA GLY A 723 19.33 8.38 -16.87
C GLY A 723 17.94 7.75 -17.01
N THR A 724 17.82 6.44 -16.77
CA THR A 724 16.52 5.75 -16.80
C THR A 724 15.56 6.29 -15.74
N TRP A 725 16.01 6.41 -14.49
CA TRP A 725 15.16 6.93 -13.41
C TRP A 725 14.72 8.37 -13.63
N LEU A 726 15.61 9.22 -14.16
CA LEU A 726 15.29 10.60 -14.52
C LEU A 726 14.24 10.68 -15.64
N ASP A 727 14.35 9.82 -16.66
CA ASP A 727 13.36 9.76 -17.74
C ASP A 727 11.97 9.39 -17.21
N ASP A 728 11.89 8.40 -16.31
CA ASP A 728 10.63 7.97 -15.68
C ASP A 728 10.00 9.10 -14.87
N LEU A 729 10.80 9.80 -14.07
CA LEU A 729 10.33 10.91 -13.25
C LEU A 729 9.84 12.08 -14.08
N LEU A 730 10.61 12.49 -15.08
CA LEU A 730 10.21 13.56 -16.00
C LEU A 730 8.97 13.15 -16.80
N THR A 731 8.87 11.88 -17.21
CA THR A 731 7.70 11.35 -17.91
C THR A 731 6.45 11.36 -17.04
N ALA A 732 6.54 10.94 -15.78
CA ALA A 732 5.43 11.01 -14.83
C ALA A 732 4.93 12.46 -14.64
N ARG A 733 5.86 13.42 -14.54
CA ARG A 733 5.51 14.85 -14.39
C ARG A 733 4.88 15.45 -15.63
N ILE A 734 5.46 15.19 -16.80
CA ILE A 734 4.91 15.63 -18.08
C ILE A 734 3.51 15.04 -18.28
N GLY A 735 3.28 13.80 -17.86
CA GLY A 735 1.99 13.14 -17.97
C GLY A 735 0.86 13.78 -17.13
N ALA A 736 1.19 14.58 -16.11
CA ALA A 736 0.20 15.34 -15.35
C ALA A 736 -0.23 16.65 -16.06
N LYS A 737 0.36 17.01 -17.20
CA LYS A 737 0.07 18.26 -17.93
C LYS A 737 -1.42 18.50 -18.18
N PRO A 738 -2.22 17.54 -18.67
CA PRO A 738 -3.63 17.79 -18.99
C PRO A 738 -4.47 18.21 -17.76
N TYR A 739 -4.17 17.62 -16.60
CA TYR A 739 -4.81 18.00 -15.34
C TYR A 739 -4.46 19.42 -14.95
N TRP A 740 -3.19 19.79 -15.04
CA TRP A 740 -2.73 21.14 -14.71
C TRP A 740 -3.32 22.21 -15.63
N GLU A 741 -3.34 21.96 -16.94
CA GLU A 741 -3.99 22.86 -17.90
C GLU A 741 -5.48 23.05 -17.59
N ALA A 742 -6.17 21.97 -17.22
CA ALA A 742 -7.58 22.04 -16.81
C ALA A 742 -7.78 22.87 -15.54
N VAL A 743 -6.90 22.71 -14.54
CA VAL A 743 -6.90 23.51 -13.31
C VAL A 743 -6.65 24.99 -13.63
N PHE A 744 -5.64 25.31 -14.45
CA PHE A 744 -5.33 26.70 -14.82
C PHE A 744 -6.44 27.37 -15.64
N ALA A 745 -7.16 26.58 -16.45
CA ALA A 745 -8.30 27.04 -17.23
C ALA A 745 -9.61 27.08 -16.44
N GLU A 746 -9.61 26.65 -15.18
CA GLU A 746 -10.81 26.46 -14.34
C GLU A 746 -11.88 25.55 -15.00
N ASP A 747 -11.45 24.57 -15.80
CA ASP A 747 -12.32 23.66 -16.57
C ASP A 747 -12.60 22.36 -15.79
N GLU A 748 -13.66 22.37 -14.97
CA GLU A 748 -14.08 21.23 -14.14
C GLU A 748 -14.30 19.92 -14.93
N PRO A 749 -15.02 19.92 -16.06
CA PRO A 749 -15.14 18.71 -16.89
C PRO A 749 -13.80 18.12 -17.30
N ARG A 750 -12.82 18.95 -17.70
CA ARG A 750 -11.48 18.46 -18.04
C ARG A 750 -10.68 18.01 -16.83
N MET A 751 -10.85 18.65 -15.67
CA MET A 751 -10.25 18.21 -14.42
C MET A 751 -10.75 16.81 -14.03
N VAL A 752 -12.08 16.59 -14.08
CA VAL A 752 -12.71 15.30 -13.79
C VAL A 752 -12.21 14.23 -14.77
N ALA A 753 -12.21 14.53 -16.07
CA ALA A 753 -11.72 13.60 -17.08
C ALA A 753 -10.24 13.21 -16.88
N ALA A 754 -9.39 14.17 -16.49
CA ALA A 754 -7.98 13.90 -16.21
C ALA A 754 -7.79 13.05 -14.93
N LEU A 755 -8.62 13.26 -13.90
CA LEU A 755 -8.61 12.44 -12.68
C LEU A 755 -9.13 11.02 -12.93
N GLU A 756 -10.16 10.86 -13.77
CA GLU A 756 -10.70 9.57 -14.19
C GLU A 756 -9.71 8.78 -15.05
N ALA A 757 -8.93 9.46 -15.89
CA ALA A 757 -7.83 8.87 -16.64
C ALA A 757 -6.65 8.44 -15.74
N GLY A 758 -6.57 8.97 -14.52
CA GLY A 758 -5.52 8.71 -13.55
C GLY A 758 -4.30 9.61 -13.73
N LEU A 759 -3.71 10.03 -12.61
CA LEU A 759 -2.49 10.84 -12.61
C LEU A 759 -1.25 9.94 -12.46
N PRO A 760 -0.23 10.07 -13.34
CA PRO A 760 1.02 9.35 -13.18
C PRO A 760 1.71 9.72 -11.87
N PHE A 761 2.16 8.72 -11.13
CA PHE A 761 2.83 8.88 -9.85
C PHE A 761 4.08 7.99 -9.80
N LEU A 762 5.16 8.48 -9.18
CA LEU A 762 6.38 7.72 -8.88
C LEU A 762 7.01 8.30 -7.61
N PRO A 763 6.95 7.63 -6.45
CA PRO A 763 7.57 8.12 -5.22
C PRO A 763 9.08 8.32 -5.35
N SER A 764 9.63 9.36 -4.73
CA SER A 764 11.09 9.63 -4.72
C SER A 764 11.93 8.61 -4.00
N ILE A 765 11.31 7.91 -3.06
CA ILE A 765 11.99 6.90 -2.28
C ILE A 765 12.19 5.60 -3.07
N VAL A 766 11.36 5.33 -4.08
CA VAL A 766 11.45 4.10 -4.88
C VAL A 766 12.78 4.01 -5.64
N PRO A 767 13.23 5.04 -6.39
CA PRO A 767 14.57 5.04 -6.99
C PRO A 767 15.69 4.84 -5.96
N ALA A 768 15.59 5.48 -4.78
CA ALA A 768 16.59 5.38 -3.71
C ALA A 768 16.75 3.96 -3.15
N LEU A 769 15.72 3.12 -3.27
CA LEU A 769 15.71 1.72 -2.83
C LEU A 769 16.02 0.73 -3.96
N HIS A 770 16.15 1.23 -5.20
CA HIS A 770 16.64 0.49 -6.36
C HIS A 770 18.00 0.99 -6.90
N PRO A 771 19.00 1.34 -6.06
CA PRO A 771 20.26 1.88 -6.55
C PRO A 771 21.08 0.80 -7.29
N PRO A 772 21.84 1.18 -8.33
CA PRO A 772 22.80 0.27 -8.95
C PRO A 772 23.92 -0.11 -7.98
N MET A 773 24.42 -1.34 -8.10
CA MET A 773 25.58 -1.81 -7.33
C MET A 773 26.87 -1.24 -7.93
N SER A 774 27.63 -0.48 -7.14
CA SER A 774 28.94 0.06 -7.53
C SER A 774 30.10 -0.90 -7.19
N GLY A 775 31.16 -0.90 -8.00
CA GLY A 775 32.40 -1.62 -7.68
C GLY A 775 33.37 -1.75 -8.86
N ASP A 776 34.68 -1.79 -8.56
CA ASP A 776 35.73 -2.06 -9.56
C ASP A 776 35.86 -3.57 -9.84
N GLY A 777 36.07 -3.93 -11.11
CA GLY A 777 36.52 -5.26 -11.54
C GLY A 777 35.46 -6.37 -11.58
N ASP A 778 34.79 -6.63 -10.46
CA ASP A 778 33.94 -7.82 -10.30
C ASP A 778 32.46 -7.55 -10.64
N LEU A 779 31.81 -8.49 -11.32
CA LEU A 779 30.39 -8.45 -11.64
C LEU A 779 29.57 -8.90 -10.42
N THR A 780 28.94 -7.95 -9.72
CA THR A 780 27.84 -8.25 -8.79
C THR A 780 26.53 -8.02 -9.51
N PHE A 781 25.62 -8.99 -9.38
CA PHE A 781 24.38 -9.04 -10.14
C PHE A 781 23.22 -9.50 -9.27
N GLU A 782 22.02 -9.09 -9.64
CA GLU A 782 20.78 -9.54 -9.02
C GLU A 782 20.49 -11.00 -9.38
N THR A 783 20.13 -11.82 -8.38
CA THR A 783 19.81 -13.25 -8.62
C THR A 783 18.35 -13.47 -9.00
N THR A 784 17.45 -12.57 -8.57
CA THR A 784 16.01 -12.55 -8.88
C THR A 784 15.51 -11.11 -9.01
N LEU A 785 14.19 -10.87 -9.06
CA LEU A 785 13.62 -9.52 -9.08
C LEU A 785 13.84 -8.79 -7.75
N ARG A 786 14.25 -7.53 -7.85
CA ARG A 786 14.16 -6.58 -6.74
C ARG A 786 12.73 -6.14 -6.59
N ALA A 787 12.22 -6.12 -5.36
CA ALA A 787 10.87 -5.69 -5.08
C ALA A 787 10.81 -4.76 -3.87
N VAL A 788 10.19 -3.60 -4.05
CA VAL A 788 10.01 -2.59 -3.00
C VAL A 788 8.53 -2.27 -2.87
N LEU A 789 7.98 -2.50 -1.68
CA LEU A 789 6.64 -2.06 -1.30
C LEU A 789 6.73 -0.65 -0.74
N HIS A 790 5.89 0.26 -1.20
CA HIS A 790 5.74 1.60 -0.65
C HIS A 790 4.29 1.83 -0.27
N VAL A 791 4.06 2.23 0.98
CA VAL A 791 2.73 2.55 1.53
C VAL A 791 2.72 3.99 1.97
N ASP A 792 1.75 4.74 1.47
CA ASP A 792 1.50 6.13 1.83
C ASP A 792 0.02 6.29 2.17
N ARG A 793 -0.29 6.64 3.41
CA ARG A 793 -1.67 6.77 3.85
C ARG A 793 -1.87 7.98 4.76
N PRO A 794 -3.03 8.66 4.65
CA PRO A 794 -3.43 9.66 5.63
C PRO A 794 -3.65 9.06 7.01
N HIS A 795 -3.22 9.79 8.04
CA HIS A 795 -3.69 9.65 9.41
C HIS A 795 -4.57 10.88 9.71
N PHE A 796 -5.88 10.68 9.71
CA PHE A 796 -6.83 11.79 9.83
C PHE A 796 -6.57 12.59 11.12
N GLY A 797 -6.50 13.92 10.99
CA GLY A 797 -6.33 14.84 12.12
C GLY A 797 -4.89 15.06 12.62
N THR A 798 -3.88 14.32 12.12
CA THR A 798 -2.48 14.52 12.55
C THR A 798 -1.52 14.70 11.37
N SER A 799 -1.17 13.60 10.69
CA SER A 799 -0.06 13.52 9.74
C SER A 799 -0.32 12.48 8.64
N ARG A 800 0.72 12.17 7.85
CA ARG A 800 0.72 11.02 6.94
C ARG A 800 1.80 10.05 7.35
N VAL A 801 1.53 8.77 7.13
CA VAL A 801 2.48 7.70 7.39
C VAL A 801 3.03 7.23 6.04
N ARG A 802 4.35 7.34 5.89
CA ARG A 802 5.09 6.77 4.75
C ARG A 802 5.97 5.65 5.24
N HIS A 803 5.81 4.49 4.62
CA HIS A 803 6.55 3.28 4.89
C HIS A 803 7.07 2.71 3.58
N ALA A 804 8.33 2.28 3.57
CA ALA A 804 8.86 1.52 2.47
C ALA A 804 9.48 0.22 2.98
N ASP A 805 9.24 -0.84 2.23
CA ASP A 805 9.67 -2.19 2.54
C ASP A 805 10.46 -2.83 1.39
N VAL A 806 11.75 -3.10 1.61
CA VAL A 806 12.59 -3.87 0.67
C VAL A 806 12.32 -5.36 0.90
N LEU A 807 11.59 -5.99 -0.02
CA LEU A 807 11.17 -7.39 0.12
C LEU A 807 12.37 -8.34 -0.02
N PRO A 808 12.36 -9.50 0.67
CA PRO A 808 13.48 -10.47 0.71
C PRO A 808 13.75 -11.21 -0.61
N TYR A 809 13.04 -10.85 -1.67
CA TYR A 809 13.42 -11.23 -3.04
C TYR A 809 14.67 -10.49 -3.50
N THR A 810 14.92 -9.29 -2.98
CA THR A 810 16.09 -8.49 -3.36
C THR A 810 17.38 -9.16 -2.87
N ARG A 811 18.04 -9.92 -3.76
CA ARG A 811 19.27 -10.66 -3.49
C ARG A 811 20.33 -10.44 -4.56
N TRP A 812 21.59 -10.45 -4.14
CA TRP A 812 22.74 -10.26 -5.00
C TRP A 812 23.74 -11.41 -4.90
N SER A 813 24.56 -11.55 -5.93
CA SER A 813 25.71 -12.45 -5.94
C SER A 813 26.85 -11.84 -6.74
N THR A 814 28.09 -12.12 -6.36
CA THR A 814 29.29 -11.66 -7.06
C THR A 814 29.94 -12.81 -7.80
N LEU A 815 30.20 -12.62 -9.09
CA LEU A 815 31.00 -13.55 -9.87
C LEU A 815 32.48 -13.40 -9.48
N GLY A 816 33.13 -14.49 -9.09
CA GLY A 816 34.53 -14.45 -8.67
C GLY A 816 35.22 -15.80 -8.72
N ALA A 817 36.55 -15.80 -8.85
CA ALA A 817 37.37 -17.02 -8.89
C ALA A 817 37.50 -17.71 -7.52
N ASP A 818 37.36 -16.96 -6.43
CA ASP A 818 37.33 -17.47 -5.05
C ASP A 818 35.94 -17.27 -4.43
N ARG A 819 35.47 -18.33 -3.79
CA ARG A 819 34.14 -18.45 -3.19
C ARG A 819 33.96 -17.53 -1.99
N VAL A 820 34.97 -17.48 -1.12
CA VAL A 820 34.93 -16.65 0.09
C VAL A 820 35.04 -15.19 -0.29
N GLY A 821 35.92 -14.85 -1.24
CA GLY A 821 36.02 -13.49 -1.78
C GLY A 821 34.75 -13.03 -2.49
N ALA A 822 34.04 -13.90 -3.21
CA ALA A 822 32.74 -13.58 -3.82
C ALA A 822 31.65 -13.31 -2.77
N PHE A 823 31.60 -14.12 -1.71
CA PHE A 823 30.72 -13.89 -0.56
C PHE A 823 31.04 -12.55 0.11
N ASP A 824 32.31 -12.33 0.48
CA ASP A 824 32.75 -11.11 1.19
C ASP A 824 32.45 -9.85 0.36
N ARG A 825 32.64 -9.89 -0.97
CA ARG A 825 32.30 -8.76 -1.85
C ARG A 825 30.80 -8.51 -1.98
N THR A 826 29.99 -9.58 -2.00
CA THR A 826 28.53 -9.44 -2.04
C THR A 826 28.03 -8.83 -0.73
N LEU A 827 28.57 -9.29 0.39
CA LEU A 827 28.29 -8.77 1.72
C LEU A 827 28.69 -7.30 1.84
N GLU A 828 29.90 -6.94 1.41
CA GLU A 828 30.38 -5.55 1.42
C GLU A 828 29.45 -4.63 0.61
N ARG A 829 29.17 -4.97 -0.65
CA ARG A 829 28.36 -4.13 -1.54
C ARG A 829 26.90 -4.03 -1.11
N SER A 830 26.30 -5.11 -0.58
CA SER A 830 24.92 -5.07 -0.08
C SER A 830 24.81 -4.37 1.29
N ALA A 831 25.84 -4.44 2.14
CA ALA A 831 25.91 -3.67 3.37
C ALA A 831 25.99 -2.15 3.09
N GLU A 832 26.74 -1.74 2.07
CA GLU A 832 26.76 -0.33 1.62
C GLU A 832 25.36 0.17 1.22
N LEU A 833 24.57 -0.66 0.52
CA LEU A 833 23.17 -0.32 0.19
C LEU A 833 22.29 -0.23 1.43
N ALA A 834 22.47 -1.13 2.40
CA ALA A 834 21.72 -1.14 3.64
C ALA A 834 22.01 0.08 4.53
N VAL A 835 23.25 0.59 4.52
CA VAL A 835 23.60 1.87 5.15
C VAL A 835 22.91 3.03 4.43
N ALA A 836 22.90 3.03 3.09
CA ALA A 836 22.24 4.08 2.30
C ALA A 836 20.72 4.13 2.53
N GLU A 837 20.05 2.97 2.65
CA GLU A 837 18.65 2.86 3.10
C GLU A 837 18.47 3.46 4.50
N GLY A 838 19.44 3.17 5.38
CA GLY A 838 19.54 3.64 6.75
C GLY A 838 19.33 5.13 6.95
N VAL A 839 19.78 5.92 5.98
CA VAL A 839 19.71 7.38 6.06
C VAL A 839 18.49 7.96 5.34
N ALA A 840 17.83 7.17 4.48
CA ALA A 840 16.63 7.62 3.74
C ALA A 840 15.38 7.69 4.63
N PHE A 841 15.43 7.08 5.81
CA PHE A 841 14.34 7.04 6.78
C PHE A 841 14.80 7.48 8.17
N LYS A 842 13.90 8.16 8.89
CA LYS A 842 14.10 8.50 10.31
C LYS A 842 14.24 7.25 11.18
N THR A 843 13.50 6.18 10.83
CA THR A 843 13.59 4.88 11.48
C THR A 843 14.06 3.86 10.43
N SER A 844 15.20 3.22 10.69
CA SER A 844 15.82 2.23 9.81
C SER A 844 16.63 1.22 10.62
N THR A 845 16.96 0.07 10.03
CA THR A 845 17.76 -0.97 10.70
C THR A 845 19.17 -0.48 11.01
N TRP A 846 19.79 0.28 10.10
CA TRP A 846 21.08 0.91 10.35
C TRP A 846 21.04 1.84 11.56
N GLY A 847 20.07 2.76 11.60
CA GLY A 847 19.91 3.68 12.73
C GLY A 847 19.65 2.95 14.06
N ALA A 848 18.92 1.82 14.01
CA ALA A 848 18.60 1.01 15.17
C ALA A 848 19.79 0.19 15.72
N LEU A 849 20.69 -0.26 14.84
CA LEU A 849 21.76 -1.21 15.17
C LEU A 849 23.18 -0.62 15.15
N LYS A 850 23.37 0.62 14.68
CA LYS A 850 24.69 1.28 14.65
C LYS A 850 25.35 1.24 16.04
N GLY A 851 26.58 0.70 16.08
CA GLY A 851 27.37 0.57 17.30
C GLY A 851 26.93 -0.52 18.27
N LYS A 852 25.93 -1.35 17.94
CA LYS A 852 25.50 -2.48 18.76
C LYS A 852 26.40 -3.69 18.54
N ARG A 853 26.69 -4.42 19.62
CA ARG A 853 27.34 -5.74 19.51
C ARG A 853 26.33 -6.75 18.95
N LEU A 854 26.69 -7.45 17.89
CA LEU A 854 25.83 -8.41 17.23
C LEU A 854 26.06 -9.85 17.74
N THR A 855 25.00 -10.66 17.72
CA THR A 855 25.01 -12.10 18.00
C THR A 855 24.29 -12.84 16.89
N LEU A 856 24.90 -13.93 16.43
CA LEU A 856 24.37 -14.77 15.36
C LEU A 856 23.31 -15.76 15.87
N VAL A 857 22.18 -15.78 15.20
CA VAL A 857 21.24 -16.89 15.17
C VAL A 857 21.29 -17.51 13.76
N PRO A 858 21.92 -18.69 13.60
CA PRO A 858 22.05 -19.31 12.29
C PRO A 858 20.71 -19.71 11.69
N LYS A 859 20.69 -19.88 10.35
CA LYS A 859 19.52 -20.35 9.61
C LYS A 859 18.82 -21.57 10.24
N GLY A 860 17.50 -21.58 10.11
CA GLY A 860 16.57 -22.53 10.71
C GLY A 860 15.68 -21.89 11.79
N SER A 861 14.59 -22.60 12.12
CA SER A 861 13.64 -22.19 13.15
C SER A 861 14.30 -22.06 14.53
N VAL A 862 13.77 -21.16 15.36
CA VAL A 862 14.34 -20.81 16.65
C VAL A 862 13.71 -21.62 17.78
N GLY A 863 14.47 -22.56 18.35
CA GLY A 863 14.14 -23.18 19.63
C GLY A 863 14.24 -22.18 20.79
N SER A 864 13.50 -22.43 21.88
CA SER A 864 13.47 -21.56 23.07
C SER A 864 14.85 -21.34 23.70
N ASP A 865 15.73 -22.33 23.56
CA ASP A 865 17.11 -22.35 24.04
C ASP A 865 17.99 -21.31 23.33
N ARG A 866 17.81 -21.12 22.02
CA ARG A 866 18.63 -20.21 21.20
C ARG A 866 18.39 -18.73 21.49
N ILE A 867 17.24 -18.39 22.06
CA ILE A 867 16.87 -17.02 22.46
C ILE A 867 16.65 -16.88 23.97
N ALA A 868 17.05 -17.87 24.76
CA ALA A 868 16.88 -17.86 26.22
C ALA A 868 17.61 -16.66 26.88
N ALA A 869 18.73 -16.25 26.29
CA ALA A 869 19.51 -15.10 26.74
C ALA A 869 18.83 -13.74 26.48
N LEU A 870 17.82 -13.68 25.60
CA LEU A 870 17.09 -12.44 25.30
C LEU A 870 16.08 -12.10 26.42
N PRO A 871 15.74 -10.81 26.60
CA PRO A 871 14.75 -10.39 27.59
C PRO A 871 13.41 -11.08 27.40
N GLU A 872 12.86 -11.66 28.47
CA GLU A 872 11.62 -12.45 28.42
C GLU A 872 10.45 -11.71 27.76
N ALA A 873 10.31 -10.41 28.04
CA ALA A 873 9.28 -9.54 27.47
C ALA A 873 9.30 -9.48 25.92
N THR A 874 10.46 -9.70 25.29
CA THR A 874 10.64 -9.61 23.83
C THR A 874 10.79 -10.97 23.15
N ARG A 875 10.98 -12.07 23.91
CA ARG A 875 11.26 -13.41 23.33
C ARG A 875 10.17 -13.89 22.38
N ALA A 876 8.89 -13.62 22.69
CA ALA A 876 7.79 -14.02 21.83
C ALA A 876 7.82 -13.27 20.48
N GLN A 877 8.06 -11.95 20.54
CA GLN A 877 8.22 -11.12 19.35
C GLN A 877 9.43 -11.54 18.51
N TRP A 878 10.58 -11.77 19.14
CA TRP A 878 11.79 -12.27 18.49
C TRP A 878 11.56 -13.62 17.82
N ARG A 879 10.91 -14.57 18.49
CA ARG A 879 10.66 -15.90 17.92
C ARG A 879 9.82 -15.81 16.65
N ALA A 880 8.69 -15.11 16.73
CA ALA A 880 7.80 -14.92 15.58
C ALA A 880 8.54 -14.27 14.40
N LEU A 881 9.26 -13.17 14.68
CA LEU A 881 10.01 -12.44 13.66
C LEU A 881 11.15 -13.27 13.04
N LEU A 882 11.92 -14.02 13.83
CA LEU A 882 13.05 -14.80 13.35
C LEU A 882 12.61 -16.06 12.58
N ASP A 883 11.45 -16.62 12.88
CA ASP A 883 10.89 -17.79 12.15
C ASP A 883 10.40 -17.40 10.74
N ASP A 884 9.98 -16.15 10.53
CA ASP A 884 9.66 -15.61 9.20
C ASP A 884 10.90 -15.47 8.30
N TRP A 885 12.09 -15.40 8.90
CA TRP A 885 13.38 -15.24 8.23
C TRP A 885 14.30 -16.46 8.42
N ASN A 886 13.73 -17.64 8.65
CA ASN A 886 14.48 -18.86 8.96
C ASN A 886 15.42 -19.35 7.84
N ASP A 887 15.29 -18.87 6.60
CA ASP A 887 16.21 -19.20 5.51
C ASP A 887 17.55 -18.42 5.57
N TYR A 888 17.60 -17.39 6.43
CA TYR A 888 18.75 -16.49 6.58
C TYR A 888 19.53 -16.76 7.88
N ASP A 889 20.80 -16.40 7.87
CA ASP A 889 21.55 -16.14 9.10
C ASP A 889 21.12 -14.77 9.65
N ARG A 890 20.71 -14.71 10.93
CA ARG A 890 20.19 -13.47 11.55
C ARG A 890 21.17 -12.95 12.59
N LEU A 891 21.61 -11.71 12.41
CA LEU A 891 22.53 -11.01 13.31
C LEU A 891 21.77 -9.93 14.07
N LEU A 892 21.44 -10.21 15.33
CA LEU A 892 20.63 -9.36 16.20
C LEU A 892 21.49 -8.73 17.32
N PRO A 893 21.05 -7.64 17.98
CA PRO A 893 21.82 -7.04 19.05
C PRO A 893 21.90 -7.97 20.27
N ALA A 894 23.09 -8.09 20.88
CA ALA A 894 23.36 -9.05 21.95
C ALA A 894 22.53 -8.82 23.22
N ASP A 895 22.07 -7.59 23.46
CA ASP A 895 21.17 -7.21 24.55
C ASP A 895 19.68 -7.47 24.22
N GLY A 896 19.38 -7.87 22.98
CA GLY A 896 18.03 -8.10 22.47
C GLY A 896 17.21 -6.83 22.20
N ALA A 897 17.82 -5.64 22.22
CA ALA A 897 17.12 -4.37 22.01
C ALA A 897 17.93 -3.32 21.21
N PRO A 898 17.32 -2.61 20.23
CA PRO A 898 15.92 -2.73 19.81
C PRO A 898 15.65 -4.02 19.01
N VAL A 899 14.37 -4.34 18.77
CA VAL A 899 14.01 -5.48 17.92
C VAL A 899 14.26 -5.12 16.46
N ALA A 900 15.47 -5.42 15.98
CA ALA A 900 15.89 -5.29 14.59
C ALA A 900 17.11 -6.21 14.36
N PHE A 901 17.32 -6.70 13.14
CA PHE A 901 18.47 -7.57 12.85
C PHE A 901 18.91 -7.44 11.39
N TRP A 902 20.14 -7.88 11.12
CA TRP A 902 20.63 -8.08 9.75
C TRP A 902 20.34 -9.52 9.30
N ALA A 903 19.65 -9.68 8.18
CA ALA A 903 19.45 -10.95 7.51
C ALA A 903 20.54 -11.13 6.46
N VAL A 904 21.37 -12.17 6.60
CA VAL A 904 22.45 -12.50 5.67
C VAL A 904 22.10 -13.80 4.97
N ASP A 905 22.05 -13.76 3.64
CA ASP A 905 21.89 -14.95 2.82
C ASP A 905 23.14 -15.82 2.99
N PRO A 906 23.00 -17.05 3.51
CA PRO A 906 24.14 -17.87 3.91
C PRO A 906 24.97 -18.35 2.72
N ASP A 907 24.39 -18.35 1.52
CA ASP A 907 24.96 -18.96 0.32
C ASP A 907 25.66 -17.90 -0.57
N THR A 908 25.16 -16.66 -0.55
CA THR A 908 25.65 -15.55 -1.39
C THR A 908 26.32 -14.42 -0.61
N GLY A 909 25.98 -14.24 0.67
CA GLY A 909 26.42 -13.11 1.49
C GLY A 909 25.57 -11.85 1.31
N SER A 910 24.47 -11.91 0.55
CA SER A 910 23.53 -10.80 0.39
C SER A 910 22.94 -10.37 1.74
N VAL A 911 22.98 -9.07 2.05
CA VAL A 911 22.50 -8.51 3.34
C VAL A 911 21.24 -7.68 3.14
N LEU A 912 20.28 -7.85 4.04
CA LEU A 912 19.11 -6.97 4.21
C LEU A 912 18.98 -6.57 5.69
N GLY A 913 18.57 -5.33 5.94
CA GLY A 913 18.15 -4.91 7.27
C GLY A 913 16.70 -5.33 7.53
N VAL A 914 16.35 -5.69 8.76
CA VAL A 914 14.99 -6.07 9.15
C VAL A 914 14.57 -5.38 10.45
N LEU A 915 13.43 -4.71 10.43
CA LEU A 915 12.82 -4.01 11.57
C LEU A 915 11.87 -4.91 12.38
N ALA A 916 11.35 -4.37 13.49
CA ALA A 916 10.48 -5.09 14.43
C ALA A 916 9.16 -5.61 13.83
N ASP A 917 8.69 -4.96 12.76
CA ASP A 917 7.50 -5.34 11.99
C ASP A 917 7.80 -6.36 10.88
N GLY A 918 9.06 -6.73 10.69
CA GLY A 918 9.52 -7.67 9.67
C GLY A 918 9.77 -7.06 8.29
N SER A 919 9.58 -5.75 8.13
CA SER A 919 9.98 -5.02 6.92
C SER A 919 11.51 -4.86 6.84
N GLY A 920 12.06 -4.85 5.63
CA GLY A 920 13.36 -4.21 5.38
C GLY A 920 13.12 -2.79 4.90
N GLY A 921 13.99 -1.80 5.04
CA GLY A 921 13.63 -0.42 4.74
C GLY A 921 13.41 0.42 6.00
N GLY A 922 12.36 1.23 5.97
CA GLY A 922 12.12 2.19 7.05
C GLY A 922 10.81 2.97 6.98
N THR A 923 10.61 3.78 8.01
CA THR A 923 9.41 4.61 8.17
C THR A 923 9.80 6.07 8.39
N SER A 924 8.99 6.98 7.84
CA SER A 924 9.07 8.42 8.15
C SER A 924 7.68 8.94 8.52
N ASN A 925 7.57 9.56 9.69
CA ASN A 925 6.39 10.31 10.11
C ASN A 925 6.76 11.80 10.04
N ASP A 926 6.49 12.46 8.91
CA ASP A 926 6.73 13.89 8.77
C ASP A 926 5.56 14.65 9.42
N VAL A 927 5.72 15.02 10.69
CA VAL A 927 4.65 15.70 11.47
C VAL A 927 4.52 17.18 11.11
N GLU A 928 5.51 17.81 10.46
CA GLU A 928 5.45 19.27 10.20
C GLU A 928 5.68 19.68 8.73
N CYS A 929 6.39 18.88 7.92
CA CYS A 929 6.91 19.36 6.63
C CYS A 929 6.06 18.98 5.39
N GLN A 930 5.03 18.12 5.55
CA GLN A 930 4.14 17.72 4.44
C GLN A 930 2.66 18.03 4.66
N ILE A 931 2.32 18.68 5.78
CA ILE A 931 0.97 19.21 6.02
C ILE A 931 0.54 20.18 4.89
N SER A 932 1.46 20.74 4.10
CA SER A 932 1.15 21.56 2.92
C SER A 932 1.01 20.79 1.60
N MET A 933 1.57 19.57 1.49
CA MET A 933 1.72 18.84 0.22
C MET A 933 0.44 18.12 -0.22
N GLU A 934 -0.22 17.47 0.73
CA GLU A 934 -1.35 16.57 0.46
C GLU A 934 -2.64 17.01 1.17
N LYS A 935 -2.57 17.98 2.11
CA LYS A 935 -3.72 18.87 2.30
C LYS A 935 -4.07 19.51 0.96
N ALA A 936 -3.14 19.77 0.03
CA ALA A 936 -3.54 20.20 -1.32
C ALA A 936 -4.38 19.15 -2.07
N PHE A 937 -4.12 17.84 -1.93
CA PHE A 937 -4.85 16.78 -2.65
C PHE A 937 -6.22 16.45 -2.01
N LEU A 938 -6.29 16.36 -0.68
CA LEU A 938 -7.56 16.23 0.05
C LEU A 938 -8.34 17.54 0.11
N SER A 939 -7.67 18.70 0.17
CA SER A 939 -8.31 20.00 -0.05
C SER A 939 -8.66 20.24 -1.51
N LEU A 940 -8.04 19.60 -2.50
CA LEU A 940 -8.50 19.62 -3.90
C LEU A 940 -9.86 18.94 -4.03
N LEU A 941 -10.05 17.82 -3.32
CA LEU A 941 -11.35 17.15 -3.19
C LEU A 941 -12.34 17.91 -2.28
N ALA A 942 -11.89 18.72 -1.32
CA ALA A 942 -12.78 19.52 -0.47
C ALA A 942 -13.14 20.90 -1.06
N ILE A 943 -12.26 21.51 -1.84
CA ILE A 943 -12.42 22.84 -2.47
C ILE A 943 -13.30 22.74 -3.73
N ALA A 944 -13.15 21.66 -4.50
CA ALA A 944 -14.07 21.35 -5.60
C ALA A 944 -15.53 21.11 -5.14
N GLY A 945 -15.72 20.89 -3.83
CA GLY A 945 -17.02 20.66 -3.20
C GLY A 945 -17.73 21.86 -2.60
N GLY A 946 -17.06 22.99 -2.38
CA GLY A 946 -17.59 23.98 -1.45
C GLY A 946 -17.35 25.47 -1.69
N SER A 947 -16.41 25.89 -2.56
CA SER A 947 -16.24 27.34 -2.80
C SER A 947 -15.43 27.63 -4.06
N LEU A 948 -16.12 27.68 -5.21
CA LEU A 948 -15.62 28.38 -6.39
C LEU A 948 -15.67 29.89 -6.11
N GLY A 949 -14.61 30.40 -5.49
CA GLY A 949 -14.39 31.82 -5.26
C GLY A 949 -13.39 32.07 -4.13
N MET A 950 -12.19 32.57 -4.47
CA MET A 950 -11.21 33.22 -3.59
C MET A 950 -10.09 32.38 -2.91
N GLY A 951 -10.10 31.03 -2.94
CA GLY A 951 -9.08 30.20 -2.24
C GLY A 951 -7.94 29.58 -3.08
N ALA A 952 -8.04 29.58 -4.42
CA ALA A 952 -7.20 28.75 -5.28
C ALA A 952 -5.69 29.13 -5.31
N VAL A 953 -5.35 30.41 -5.12
CA VAL A 953 -3.98 30.92 -5.26
C VAL A 953 -3.06 30.47 -4.11
N GLY A 954 -3.56 30.44 -2.87
CA GLY A 954 -2.77 30.00 -1.70
C GLY A 954 -2.44 28.51 -1.73
N VAL A 955 -3.40 27.70 -2.19
CA VAL A 955 -3.23 26.25 -2.40
C VAL A 955 -2.25 25.97 -3.54
N PHE A 956 -2.30 26.77 -4.60
CA PHE A 956 -1.39 26.67 -5.74
C PHE A 956 0.07 26.93 -5.34
N VAL A 957 0.34 27.99 -4.56
CA VAL A 957 1.70 28.29 -4.08
C VAL A 957 2.21 27.23 -3.09
N ALA A 958 1.34 26.61 -2.29
CA ALA A 958 1.71 25.50 -1.42
C ALA A 958 2.07 24.24 -2.22
N LEU A 959 1.29 23.92 -3.26
CA LEU A 959 1.53 22.79 -4.17
C LEU A 959 2.75 23.01 -5.06
N ALA A 960 3.07 24.27 -5.36
CA ALA A 960 4.31 24.66 -6.01
C ALA A 960 5.54 24.32 -5.18
N LYS A 961 5.56 24.81 -3.93
CA LYS A 961 6.64 24.59 -2.96
C LYS A 961 6.83 23.09 -2.68
N ALA A 962 5.73 22.36 -2.63
CA ALA A 962 5.67 20.91 -2.53
C ALA A 962 6.41 20.19 -3.67
N ILE A 963 6.06 20.50 -4.93
CA ILE A 963 6.69 19.89 -6.11
C ILE A 963 8.16 20.28 -6.20
N SER A 964 8.48 21.54 -5.89
CA SER A 964 9.85 22.06 -5.79
C SER A 964 10.71 21.22 -4.82
N ALA A 965 10.21 21.03 -3.60
CA ALA A 965 10.88 20.29 -2.55
C ALA A 965 11.00 18.80 -2.89
N GLN A 966 9.98 18.23 -3.53
CA GLN A 966 10.03 16.86 -4.01
C GLN A 966 11.12 16.70 -5.07
N MET A 967 11.26 17.66 -5.99
CA MET A 967 12.27 17.67 -7.06
C MET A 967 13.69 17.89 -6.56
N LEU A 968 13.84 18.69 -5.51
CA LEU A 968 15.08 18.77 -4.73
C LEU A 968 15.44 17.41 -4.15
N ARG A 969 14.49 16.72 -3.50
CA ARG A 969 14.71 15.36 -2.98
C ARG A 969 15.02 14.34 -4.09
N TYR A 970 14.32 14.39 -5.22
CA TYR A 970 14.57 13.51 -6.37
C TYR A 970 15.97 13.72 -6.92
N ALA A 971 16.32 14.95 -7.31
CA ALA A 971 17.62 15.26 -7.88
C ALA A 971 18.77 14.98 -6.91
N HIS A 972 18.52 15.10 -5.61
CA HIS A 972 19.46 14.77 -4.56
C HIS A 972 19.71 13.25 -4.42
N VAL A 973 18.65 12.44 -4.38
CA VAL A 973 18.73 10.97 -4.44
C VAL A 973 19.45 10.53 -5.71
N ILE A 974 19.12 11.17 -6.83
CA ILE A 974 19.61 10.90 -8.18
C ILE A 974 21.08 11.31 -8.33
N GLU A 975 21.52 12.43 -7.76
CA GLU A 975 22.94 12.86 -7.77
C GLU A 975 23.88 11.84 -7.14
N ASN A 976 23.33 11.01 -6.25
CA ASN A 976 24.08 10.04 -5.47
C ASN A 976 23.74 8.58 -5.81
N LEU A 977 22.86 8.27 -6.78
CA LEU A 977 22.47 6.88 -7.13
C LEU A 977 23.66 5.92 -7.45
N ASP A 978 24.69 6.39 -8.14
CA ASP A 978 25.93 5.61 -8.40
C ASP A 978 27.07 5.81 -7.37
N LYS A 979 26.81 6.51 -6.26
CA LYS A 979 27.79 6.73 -5.18
C LYS A 979 27.25 6.13 -3.88
N PRO A 980 28.04 5.39 -3.09
CA PRO A 980 27.66 5.07 -1.71
C PRO A 980 27.34 6.36 -0.92
N GLY A 981 26.29 6.36 -0.09
CA GLY A 981 25.92 7.49 0.79
C GLY A 981 24.78 8.40 0.30
N VAL A 982 23.61 7.83 0.02
CA VAL A 982 22.46 8.54 -0.62
C VAL A 982 21.70 9.48 0.33
N ALA A 983 21.83 9.39 1.66
CA ALA A 983 20.78 9.95 2.49
C ALA A 983 21.13 10.78 3.75
N GLU A 984 22.38 10.86 4.22
CA GLU A 984 22.76 11.83 5.29
C GLU A 984 22.64 13.28 4.78
N LEU A 985 22.91 13.42 3.48
CA LEU A 985 22.75 14.64 2.74
C LEU A 985 21.28 15.03 2.48
N ALA A 986 20.34 14.07 2.48
CA ALA A 986 18.90 14.32 2.33
C ALA A 986 18.30 14.93 3.61
N GLN A 987 18.93 14.65 4.76
CA GLN A 987 18.52 15.16 6.07
C GLN A 987 19.06 16.59 6.30
N GLN A 988 20.34 16.84 6.06
CA GLN A 988 20.97 18.16 6.24
C GLN A 988 20.49 19.22 5.22
N SER A 989 20.29 18.82 3.96
CA SER A 989 19.73 19.73 2.93
C SER A 989 18.27 20.06 3.16
N SER A 990 17.56 19.31 4.02
CA SER A 990 16.22 19.65 4.42
C SER A 990 16.26 20.76 5.49
N GLU A 991 17.00 20.63 6.58
CA GLU A 991 16.89 21.57 7.71
C GLU A 991 17.42 22.98 7.40
N ALA A 992 18.64 23.11 6.86
CA ALA A 992 19.26 24.40 6.60
C ALA A 992 18.59 25.19 5.46
N PHE A 993 18.18 24.51 4.39
CA PHE A 993 17.46 25.13 3.26
C PHE A 993 16.01 25.44 3.62
N TRP A 994 15.33 24.60 4.40
CA TRP A 994 13.97 24.91 4.85
C TRP A 994 13.94 26.10 5.79
N ASP A 995 14.96 26.33 6.61
CA ASP A 995 15.01 27.53 7.45
C ASP A 995 15.19 28.81 6.60
N GLU A 996 15.96 28.75 5.51
CA GLU A 996 16.09 29.85 4.55
C GLU A 996 14.81 30.03 3.69
N ALA A 997 14.21 28.93 3.22
CA ALA A 997 12.97 28.93 2.43
C ALA A 997 11.71 29.28 3.26
N LYS A 998 11.69 28.96 4.56
CA LYS A 998 10.67 29.42 5.52
C LYS A 998 10.75 30.94 5.70
N GLY A 999 11.95 31.51 5.78
CA GLY A 999 12.17 32.96 5.86
C GLY A 999 11.62 33.70 4.63
N ILE A 1000 12.03 33.28 3.43
CA ILE A 1000 11.57 33.88 2.16
C ILE A 1000 10.04 33.68 1.99
N GLY A 1001 9.52 32.53 2.41
CA GLY A 1001 8.10 32.20 2.31
C GLY A 1001 7.19 33.03 3.22
N CYS A 1002 7.60 33.28 4.46
CA CYS A 1002 6.85 34.11 5.41
C CYS A 1002 6.85 35.58 5.01
N ASP A 1003 7.97 36.09 4.51
CA ASP A 1003 8.10 37.49 4.13
C ASP A 1003 7.32 37.82 2.85
N VAL A 1004 7.23 36.90 1.88
CA VAL A 1004 6.46 37.10 0.64
C VAL A 1004 4.94 37.01 0.87
N ILE A 1005 4.49 36.10 1.74
CA ILE A 1005 3.07 35.97 2.11
C ILE A 1005 2.62 37.23 2.87
N LYS A 1006 3.44 37.71 3.82
CA LYS A 1006 3.16 38.92 4.61
C LYS A 1006 3.20 40.20 3.79
N SER A 1007 4.18 40.37 2.91
CA SER A 1007 4.43 41.67 2.26
C SER A 1007 3.74 41.90 0.92
N LYS A 1008 3.35 40.86 0.16
CA LYS A 1008 2.87 41.05 -1.22
C LYS A 1008 1.48 40.49 -1.51
N VAL A 1009 1.10 39.40 -0.83
CA VAL A 1009 -0.23 38.79 -1.00
C VAL A 1009 -1.24 39.48 -0.09
N LEU A 1010 -0.89 39.72 1.18
CA LEU A 1010 -1.75 40.42 2.13
C LEU A 1010 -1.94 41.92 1.80
N ASP A 1011 -0.90 42.61 1.32
CA ASP A 1011 -1.00 44.01 0.90
C ASP A 1011 -1.87 44.19 -0.36
N ARG A 1012 -1.83 43.23 -1.31
CA ARG A 1012 -2.68 43.25 -2.50
C ARG A 1012 -4.12 42.80 -2.22
N LEU A 1013 -4.33 41.88 -1.27
CA LEU A 1013 -5.66 41.50 -0.78
C LEU A 1013 -6.32 42.65 -0.02
N GLY A 1014 -5.56 43.37 0.81
CA GLY A 1014 -6.02 44.57 1.51
C GLY A 1014 -6.38 45.70 0.55
N ALA A 1015 -5.61 45.91 -0.51
CA ALA A 1015 -5.85 47.00 -1.46
C ALA A 1015 -7.02 46.76 -2.43
N ARG A 1016 -7.43 45.51 -2.67
CA ARG A 1016 -8.39 45.15 -3.75
C ARG A 1016 -9.79 44.77 -3.26
N VAL A 1017 -9.95 44.36 -2.00
CA VAL A 1017 -11.25 43.87 -1.48
C VAL A 1017 -11.97 44.89 -0.59
N LEU A 1018 -11.25 45.75 0.13
CA LEU A 1018 -11.87 46.66 1.08
C LEU A 1018 -11.19 48.03 0.96
N GLY A 1019 -11.92 49.01 0.45
CA GLY A 1019 -11.48 50.40 0.53
C GLY A 1019 -11.03 50.73 1.96
N LYS A 1020 -9.94 51.51 2.06
CA LYS A 1020 -9.27 51.93 3.30
C LYS A 1020 -10.29 52.25 4.40
N ASP A 1021 -10.55 51.30 5.32
CA ASP A 1021 -10.76 51.51 6.76
C ASP A 1021 -11.38 50.28 7.47
N HIS A 1022 -10.81 49.99 8.64
CA HIS A 1022 -11.34 49.23 9.80
C HIS A 1022 -10.86 47.80 10.13
N ALA A 1023 -10.67 47.61 11.45
CA ALA A 1023 -9.83 46.66 12.17
C ALA A 1023 -10.51 45.32 12.54
N GLY A 1024 -11.23 44.69 11.61
CA GLY A 1024 -11.97 43.44 11.85
C GLY A 1024 -11.29 42.14 11.40
N THR A 1025 -10.05 42.18 10.93
CA THR A 1025 -9.40 41.09 10.17
C THR A 1025 -8.88 39.92 10.99
N ALA A 1026 -8.64 40.08 12.31
CA ALA A 1026 -8.08 39.01 13.13
C ALA A 1026 -9.10 37.89 13.46
N GLY A 1027 -10.34 38.24 13.80
CA GLY A 1027 -11.33 37.27 14.27
C GLY A 1027 -11.88 36.31 13.19
N TYR A 1028 -11.82 36.70 11.91
CA TYR A 1028 -12.30 35.85 10.80
C TYR A 1028 -11.25 34.80 10.38
N VAL A 1029 -9.97 35.08 10.64
CA VAL A 1029 -8.85 34.19 10.35
C VAL A 1029 -8.70 33.13 11.45
N ASP A 1030 -8.89 33.51 12.72
CA ASP A 1030 -8.87 32.57 13.85
C ASP A 1030 -10.01 31.53 13.75
N GLY A 1031 -11.22 31.95 13.35
CA GLY A 1031 -12.33 31.03 13.11
C GLY A 1031 -12.11 30.05 11.96
N TRP A 1032 -11.26 30.39 10.98
CA TRP A 1032 -10.91 29.51 9.86
C TRP A 1032 -9.82 28.49 10.25
N LEU A 1033 -8.91 28.89 11.14
CA LEU A 1033 -7.86 28.04 11.70
C LEU A 1033 -8.42 27.00 12.70
N ASP A 1034 -9.44 27.36 13.48
CA ASP A 1034 -10.12 26.44 14.40
C ASP A 1034 -10.90 25.34 13.68
N VAL A 1035 -11.60 25.66 12.58
CA VAL A 1035 -12.32 24.68 11.75
C VAL A 1035 -11.36 23.74 11.01
N ALA A 1036 -10.12 24.19 10.76
CA ALA A 1036 -9.04 23.40 10.16
C ALA A 1036 -8.19 22.61 11.18
N GLY A 1037 -8.52 22.68 12.48
CA GLY A 1037 -7.79 21.98 13.56
C GLY A 1037 -6.39 22.54 13.83
N MET A 1038 -6.15 23.82 13.53
CA MET A 1038 -4.88 24.52 13.77
C MET A 1038 -5.01 25.47 14.95
N ALA A 1039 -5.08 24.96 16.18
CA ALA A 1039 -4.98 25.79 17.38
C ALA A 1039 -3.79 25.38 18.24
N MET A 1040 -2.75 26.23 18.29
CA MET A 1040 -1.91 26.38 19.47
C MET A 1040 -1.59 27.87 19.69
N PRO A 1041 -1.52 28.34 20.95
CA PRO A 1041 -1.46 29.76 21.27
C PRO A 1041 -0.05 30.32 21.00
N CYS A 1042 0.04 31.44 20.28
CA CYS A 1042 1.27 32.23 20.25
C CYS A 1042 1.54 32.84 21.62
N PRO A 1043 2.79 32.81 22.13
CA PRO A 1043 3.16 33.58 23.31
C PRO A 1043 3.13 35.08 22.98
N PRO A 1044 2.74 35.95 23.93
CA PRO A 1044 2.72 37.39 23.68
C PRO A 1044 4.15 37.93 23.56
N LEU A 1045 4.32 38.86 22.62
CA LEU A 1045 5.52 39.69 22.48
C LEU A 1045 5.79 40.49 23.76
N THR A 1046 6.80 40.10 24.52
CA THR A 1046 7.46 41.00 25.48
C THR A 1046 8.97 41.03 25.22
N SER A 1047 9.40 42.20 24.74
CA SER A 1047 10.70 42.87 24.88
C SER A 1047 11.98 42.02 24.97
N MET A 1048 12.85 42.29 23.99
CA MET A 1048 14.32 42.21 24.10
C MET A 1048 14.83 42.66 25.48
N GLY A 1049 15.71 41.86 26.07
CA GLY A 1049 16.46 42.24 27.28
C GLY A 1049 17.25 41.06 27.85
N ASP A 1050 18.54 41.03 27.51
CA ASP A 1050 19.65 40.41 28.25
C ASP A 1050 19.83 38.87 28.27
N MET A 1051 20.92 38.43 27.60
CA MET A 1051 21.78 37.30 27.98
C MET A 1051 22.39 37.49 29.40
N PRO A 1052 23.03 36.50 30.10
CA PRO A 1052 23.65 35.25 29.60
C PRO A 1052 23.53 33.97 30.50
N SER A 1053 24.16 32.90 30.01
CA SER A 1053 24.81 31.74 30.70
C SER A 1053 23.96 30.57 31.21
N CYS A 1054 24.00 29.45 30.48
CA CYS A 1054 24.73 28.21 30.81
C CYS A 1054 24.72 27.26 29.61
#